data_AF-A0A8R7K3K3-F1
#
_entry.id   AF-A0A8R7K3K3-F1
#
_cell.length_a   1.000
_cell.length_b   1.000
_cell.length_c   1.000
_cell.angle_alpha   90.00
_cell.angle_beta   90.00
_cell.angle_gamma   90.00
#
_symmetry.space_group_name_H-M   'P 1'
#
loop_
_entity.id
_entity.type
_entity.pdbx_description
1 polymer ?
#
loop_
_entity_poly.entity_id
_entity_poly.type
_entity_poly.pdbx_seq_one_letter_code
_entity_poly.pdbx_strand_id
1 'polypeptide(L)'
;MGGMMEEWHQKLHNNTSPDDVVICQALMDYMNSDLDIKVYWDTLNKNGITKERLASYDHPIHSEPNLTREQKEGLLRDLTNYMRSLKAVHSGADLESAIGTCTGYTSESQGFMVGVEVNPVKGLPSGFSELLKFVLDHIEDKSVESLVEGLLEARAALRPLLLGSTDRLKDLIFLDIALDSTVRTAVERSYENLNNASPQKLMYFISLVVENLALSTDDNEDLLYCLKGWNHALEMSNKSDSQWALYAKAFLDRTRLALATKGEEYHNILQPSAEYLGSLLGIEQWTLNIFTEEIIRSGSAASLSLLLNRLDPVLRNVANLGSWQIISPVEVAGYVVAVDQLLTVQDKSYDKPTVLVVKGVKGEEEIPDGVVAVLTPDMPDVLSHVSVRARNSKVLFATCFDPNIFSELQQNEGKVLSLKPGSVDINYREIAENELVSSSPDTADGQSAPSLSLAKKQFLGKYAISADEFSDEKVGAKSRNIAYLNGKVPSWVSVPTSVALPFGTFETALSDNTNKEVAQKLQILTDKLNQGEFGALNEIRNVLLNLTAPTDLVKELKEKMQGSAMPWPGDEGEQRWEQAWMAIKKVWASKWNERAYFSTRKVKLDHANLCMSVLVQEVVSADYAFVIHTTNPSSGESSEIYAEVVKGLGETLVGAYPGRAMSFVCKKDNLDSPKVLGYPSKPIGLFIKKSVIFRSDSNGEDLEGYAGAGLYDSVPMDKEEEVVLDYTNDPLITDCSFRNTILSNIARTGHAIEELYGSPQDIEGVVKDGKIYVVQTRPQM
;
A
#
# COMPACT_ATOMS: atom_id res chain seq x y z
N MET A 1 -28.66 37.92 -41.46
CA MET A 1 -27.66 36.86 -41.71
C MET A 1 -26.49 37.17 -40.82
N GLY A 2 -26.25 36.32 -39.82
CA GLY A 2 -25.16 36.48 -38.88
C GLY A 2 -23.83 36.53 -39.61
N GLY A 3 -23.07 37.59 -39.38
CA GLY A 3 -21.68 37.66 -39.83
C GLY A 3 -20.76 36.94 -38.85
N MET A 4 -19.46 37.15 -39.02
CA MET A 4 -18.39 36.57 -38.18
C MET A 4 -18.68 36.68 -36.67
N MET A 5 -19.22 37.82 -36.21
CA MET A 5 -19.52 38.05 -34.79
C MET A 5 -20.55 37.05 -34.22
N GLU A 6 -21.53 36.63 -35.01
CA GLU A 6 -22.54 35.66 -34.59
C GLU A 6 -21.96 34.24 -34.58
N GLU A 7 -21.18 33.90 -35.61
CA GLU A 7 -20.46 32.61 -35.68
C GLU A 7 -19.48 32.44 -34.51
N TRP A 8 -18.71 33.50 -34.21
CA TRP A 8 -17.79 33.50 -33.08
C TRP A 8 -18.54 33.43 -31.74
N HIS A 9 -19.68 34.11 -31.60
CA HIS A 9 -20.52 34.03 -30.40
C HIS A 9 -21.07 32.61 -30.16
N GLN A 10 -21.49 31.90 -31.21
CA GLN A 10 -21.92 30.49 -31.11
C GLN A 10 -20.76 29.58 -30.69
N LYS A 11 -19.57 29.81 -31.25
CA LYS A 11 -18.36 29.09 -30.83
C LYS A 11 -18.07 29.29 -29.33
N LEU A 12 -18.17 30.53 -28.84
CA LEU A 12 -17.93 30.86 -27.43
C LEU A 12 -18.93 30.21 -26.47
N HIS A 13 -20.18 29.99 -26.88
CA HIS A 13 -21.19 29.28 -26.07
C HIS A 13 -20.89 27.80 -25.89
N ASN A 14 -20.23 27.18 -26.87
CA ASN A 14 -19.87 25.76 -26.81
C ASN A 14 -18.53 25.55 -26.08
N ASN A 15 -17.47 26.25 -26.50
CA ASN A 15 -16.15 26.10 -25.89
C ASN A 15 -15.27 27.36 -26.07
N THR A 16 -14.91 28.01 -24.96
CA THR A 16 -13.91 29.09 -24.93
C THR A 16 -12.49 28.51 -24.93
N SER A 17 -11.62 28.97 -25.83
CA SER A 17 -10.25 28.49 -26.03
C SER A 17 -9.25 29.66 -26.09
N PRO A 18 -7.94 29.42 -25.90
CA PRO A 18 -6.92 30.47 -26.07
C PRO A 18 -6.98 31.20 -27.43
N ASP A 19 -7.39 30.51 -28.50
CA ASP A 19 -7.62 31.10 -29.82
C ASP A 19 -8.62 32.28 -29.77
N ASP A 20 -9.57 32.33 -28.83
CA ASP A 20 -10.54 33.42 -28.70
C ASP A 20 -9.91 34.73 -28.24
N VAL A 21 -8.80 34.67 -27.48
CA VAL A 21 -8.01 35.86 -27.13
C VAL A 21 -7.43 36.47 -28.41
N VAL A 22 -6.93 35.63 -29.31
CA VAL A 22 -6.34 36.06 -30.57
C VAL A 22 -7.42 36.54 -31.55
N ILE A 23 -8.56 35.85 -31.64
CA ILE A 23 -9.70 36.25 -32.48
C ILE A 23 -10.25 37.61 -32.03
N CYS A 24 -10.42 37.82 -30.71
CA CYS A 24 -10.82 39.10 -30.15
C CYS A 24 -9.80 40.20 -30.47
N GLN A 25 -8.50 39.89 -30.43
CA GLN A 25 -7.43 40.86 -30.71
C GLN A 25 -7.43 41.25 -32.19
N ALA A 26 -7.59 40.28 -33.09
CA ALA A 26 -7.71 40.52 -34.52
C ALA A 26 -8.90 41.42 -34.84
N LEU A 27 -10.05 41.24 -34.18
CA LEU A 27 -11.21 42.12 -34.32
C LEU A 27 -10.94 43.55 -33.83
N MET A 28 -10.19 43.70 -32.73
CA MET A 28 -9.78 45.01 -32.23
C MET A 28 -8.80 45.70 -33.19
N ASP A 29 -7.82 44.99 -33.72
CA ASP A 29 -6.84 45.51 -34.68
C ASP A 29 -7.51 45.89 -36.01
N TYR A 30 -8.47 45.09 -36.48
CA TYR A 30 -9.35 45.39 -37.61
C TYR A 30 -10.10 46.72 -37.40
N MET A 31 -10.70 46.91 -36.22
CA MET A 31 -11.40 48.16 -35.92
C MET A 31 -10.45 49.36 -35.81
N ASN A 32 -9.26 49.19 -35.22
CA ASN A 32 -8.28 50.26 -35.05
C ASN A 32 -7.58 50.66 -36.37
N SER A 33 -7.51 49.76 -37.35
CA SER A 33 -6.92 49.98 -38.68
C SER A 33 -7.91 50.56 -39.71
N ASP A 34 -8.96 51.25 -39.25
CA ASP A 34 -10.04 51.76 -40.10
C ASP A 34 -10.73 50.68 -40.95
N LEU A 35 -10.92 49.49 -40.36
CA LEU A 35 -11.60 48.33 -40.96
C LEU A 35 -10.79 47.70 -42.11
N ASP A 36 -9.46 47.69 -42.00
CA ASP A 36 -8.60 46.98 -42.95
C ASP A 36 -8.58 45.49 -42.65
N ILE A 37 -9.25 44.73 -43.53
CA ILE A 37 -9.33 43.26 -43.43
C ILE A 37 -7.96 42.58 -43.51
N LYS A 38 -6.94 43.23 -44.09
CA LYS A 38 -5.57 42.67 -44.10
C LYS A 38 -4.99 42.60 -42.71
N VAL A 39 -5.22 43.63 -41.89
CA VAL A 39 -4.73 43.67 -40.50
C VAL A 39 -5.38 42.57 -39.66
N TYR A 40 -6.68 42.31 -39.88
CA TYR A 40 -7.38 41.19 -39.24
C TYR A 40 -6.67 39.85 -39.52
N TRP A 41 -6.42 39.55 -40.80
CA TRP A 41 -5.78 38.31 -41.22
C TRP A 41 -4.31 38.24 -40.82
N ASP A 42 -3.57 39.35 -40.85
CA ASP A 42 -2.18 39.41 -40.41
C ASP A 42 -2.07 39.09 -38.91
N THR A 43 -2.95 39.65 -38.07
CA THR A 43 -3.00 39.34 -36.63
C THR A 43 -3.33 37.86 -36.39
N LEU A 44 -4.30 37.28 -37.09
CA LEU A 44 -4.63 35.86 -36.94
C LEU A 44 -3.48 34.94 -37.38
N ASN A 45 -2.94 35.16 -38.59
CA ASN A 45 -1.89 34.32 -39.16
C ASN A 45 -0.59 34.38 -38.35
N LYS A 46 -0.22 35.57 -37.83
CA LYS A 46 0.96 35.72 -36.96
C LYS A 46 0.86 34.87 -35.68
N ASN A 47 -0.35 34.56 -35.25
CA ASN A 47 -0.63 33.75 -34.07
C ASN A 47 -1.07 32.32 -34.42
N GLY A 48 -0.80 31.85 -35.64
CA GLY A 48 -1.04 30.47 -36.06
C GLY A 48 -2.52 30.11 -36.31
N ILE A 49 -3.41 31.10 -36.41
CA ILE A 49 -4.83 30.90 -36.72
C ILE A 49 -5.05 31.14 -38.21
N THR A 50 -5.19 30.05 -38.98
CA THR A 50 -5.48 30.12 -40.42
C THR A 50 -6.99 30.04 -40.68
N LYS A 51 -7.39 30.32 -41.92
CA LYS A 51 -8.79 30.19 -42.36
C LYS A 51 -9.32 28.76 -42.23
N GLU A 52 -8.47 27.77 -42.48
CA GLU A 52 -8.79 26.34 -42.30
C GLU A 52 -9.01 26.01 -40.83
N ARG A 53 -8.21 26.59 -39.93
CA ARG A 53 -8.36 26.41 -38.48
C ARG A 53 -9.67 27.01 -37.97
N LEU A 54 -10.03 28.22 -38.40
CA LEU A 54 -11.33 28.84 -38.08
C LEU A 54 -12.52 27.98 -38.55
N ALA A 55 -12.38 27.32 -39.71
CA ALA A 55 -13.39 26.43 -40.26
C ALA A 55 -13.44 25.04 -39.60
N SER A 56 -12.42 24.66 -38.83
CA SER A 56 -12.32 23.35 -38.19
C SER A 56 -12.95 23.26 -36.79
N TYR A 57 -13.40 24.38 -36.21
CA TYR A 57 -14.06 24.38 -34.91
C TYR A 57 -15.45 23.71 -34.97
N ASP A 58 -15.91 23.16 -33.84
CA ASP A 58 -17.24 22.53 -33.72
C ASP A 58 -18.38 23.46 -34.18
N HIS A 59 -18.22 24.75 -33.93
CA HIS A 59 -18.97 25.82 -34.59
C HIS A 59 -18.01 26.62 -35.48
N PRO A 60 -17.97 26.31 -36.80
CA PRO A 60 -17.05 26.93 -37.72
C PRO A 60 -17.28 28.44 -37.87
N ILE A 61 -16.19 29.19 -38.02
CA ILE A 61 -16.21 30.60 -38.40
C ILE A 61 -15.80 30.68 -39.87
N HIS A 62 -16.74 31.07 -40.73
CA HIS A 62 -16.56 31.13 -42.18
C HIS A 62 -16.58 32.57 -42.70
N SER A 63 -17.29 33.45 -42.00
CA SER A 63 -17.51 34.83 -42.41
C SER A 63 -16.35 35.72 -41.99
N GLU A 64 -16.06 36.74 -42.80
CA GLU A 64 -15.16 37.83 -42.43
C GLU A 64 -15.89 38.89 -41.60
N PRO A 65 -15.19 39.63 -40.72
CA PRO A 65 -15.79 40.75 -40.01
C PRO A 65 -16.20 41.85 -41.00
N ASN A 66 -17.46 42.27 -40.92
CA ASN A 66 -18.04 43.33 -41.73
C ASN A 66 -18.80 44.29 -40.81
N LEU A 67 -18.10 45.33 -40.34
CA LEU A 67 -18.60 46.32 -39.38
C LEU A 67 -18.76 47.69 -40.07
N THR A 68 -19.77 48.46 -39.70
CA THR A 68 -19.89 49.86 -40.13
C THR A 68 -19.10 50.80 -39.21
N ARG A 69 -18.77 52.01 -39.68
CA ARG A 69 -18.08 53.02 -38.86
C ARG A 69 -18.86 53.43 -37.60
N GLU A 70 -20.19 53.39 -37.63
CA GLU A 70 -21.02 53.67 -36.46
C GLU A 70 -20.99 52.53 -35.44
N GLN A 71 -20.89 51.27 -35.90
CA GLN A 71 -20.77 50.10 -35.04
C GLN A 71 -19.39 50.02 -34.35
N LYS A 72 -18.33 50.51 -35.02
CA LYS A 72 -16.94 50.51 -34.54
C LYS A 72 -16.80 51.13 -33.14
N GLU A 73 -17.34 52.33 -32.90
CA GLU A 73 -17.13 53.04 -31.62
C GLU A 73 -17.79 52.35 -30.42
N GLY A 74 -18.98 51.75 -30.62
CA GLY A 74 -19.68 51.00 -29.57
C GLY A 74 -19.01 49.65 -29.27
N LEU A 75 -18.72 48.87 -30.32
CA LEU A 75 -18.13 47.52 -30.19
C LEU A 75 -16.69 47.54 -29.68
N LEU A 76 -15.90 48.57 -30.01
CA LEU A 76 -14.51 48.64 -29.55
C LEU A 76 -14.41 48.66 -28.02
N ARG A 77 -15.32 49.38 -27.34
CA ARG A 77 -15.39 49.42 -25.88
C ARG A 77 -15.77 48.07 -25.29
N ASP A 78 -16.78 47.41 -25.87
CA ASP A 78 -17.30 46.14 -25.35
C ASP A 78 -16.31 44.99 -25.60
N LEU A 79 -15.71 44.93 -26.80
CA LEU A 79 -14.66 43.96 -27.11
C LEU A 79 -13.39 44.19 -26.28
N THR A 80 -13.06 45.44 -25.95
CA THR A 80 -11.98 45.72 -24.99
C THR A 80 -12.28 45.12 -23.61
N ASN A 81 -13.50 45.27 -23.09
CA ASN A 81 -13.86 44.72 -21.80
C ASN A 81 -13.94 43.18 -21.85
N TYR A 82 -14.51 42.63 -22.92
CA TYR A 82 -14.60 41.19 -23.13
C TYR A 82 -13.23 40.54 -23.31
N MET A 83 -12.30 41.20 -24.00
CA MET A 83 -10.90 40.82 -24.07
C MET A 83 -10.26 40.68 -22.68
N ARG A 84 -10.57 41.59 -21.75
CA ARG A 84 -10.08 41.46 -20.36
C ARG A 84 -10.64 40.21 -19.69
N SER A 85 -11.91 39.91 -19.91
CA SER A 85 -12.53 38.69 -19.37
C SER A 85 -11.96 37.43 -20.01
N LEU A 86 -11.77 37.39 -21.34
CA LEU A 86 -11.15 36.25 -22.04
C LEU A 86 -9.72 36.04 -21.57
N LYS A 87 -8.93 37.11 -21.47
CA LYS A 87 -7.58 37.03 -20.90
C LYS A 87 -7.65 36.55 -19.46
N ALA A 88 -8.43 37.16 -18.58
CA ALA A 88 -8.53 36.75 -17.17
C ALA A 88 -9.00 35.29 -16.96
N VAL A 89 -9.94 34.81 -17.77
CA VAL A 89 -10.46 33.43 -17.73
C VAL A 89 -9.40 32.43 -18.21
N HIS A 90 -8.64 32.78 -19.26
CA HIS A 90 -7.54 31.95 -19.76
C HIS A 90 -6.21 32.21 -19.04
N SER A 91 -6.12 33.25 -18.21
CA SER A 91 -4.91 33.67 -17.50
C SER A 91 -4.92 33.40 -16.00
N GLY A 92 -6.02 32.88 -15.45
CA GLY A 92 -6.13 32.60 -14.01
C GLY A 92 -5.09 31.58 -13.52
N ALA A 93 -4.61 30.70 -14.40
CA ALA A 93 -3.53 29.75 -14.15
C ALA A 93 -2.37 29.90 -15.16
N ASP A 94 -2.34 31.00 -15.93
CA ASP A 94 -1.23 31.32 -16.81
C ASP A 94 -0.05 31.79 -15.98
N LEU A 95 1.09 31.11 -16.13
CA LEU A 95 2.26 31.32 -15.29
C LEU A 95 2.78 32.75 -15.35
N GLU A 96 2.84 33.35 -16.55
CA GLU A 96 3.30 34.73 -16.72
C GLU A 96 2.37 35.72 -16.00
N SER A 97 1.06 35.53 -16.14
CA SER A 97 0.05 36.37 -15.49
C SER A 97 0.03 36.21 -13.96
N ALA A 98 0.20 34.99 -13.45
CA ALA A 98 0.28 34.72 -12.02
C ALA A 98 1.56 35.33 -11.42
N ILE A 99 2.70 35.19 -12.11
CA ILE A 99 3.96 35.84 -11.74
C ILE A 99 3.77 37.36 -11.67
N GLY A 100 3.27 37.99 -12.73
CA GLY A 100 3.08 39.44 -12.77
C GLY A 100 2.16 39.94 -11.66
N THR A 101 1.08 39.20 -11.37
CA THR A 101 0.14 39.54 -10.30
C THR A 101 0.81 39.55 -8.91
N CYS A 102 1.79 38.67 -8.69
CA CYS A 102 2.54 38.54 -7.44
C CYS A 102 3.75 39.48 -7.35
N THR A 103 4.54 39.62 -8.41
CA THR A 103 5.76 40.45 -8.43
C THR A 103 5.47 41.92 -8.70
N GLY A 104 4.25 42.24 -9.13
CA GLY A 104 3.84 43.58 -9.51
C GLY A 104 4.33 43.97 -10.89
N TYR A 105 3.53 44.73 -11.62
CA TYR A 105 3.91 45.26 -12.93
C TYR A 105 3.26 46.62 -13.18
N THR A 106 3.95 47.38 -14.02
CA THR A 106 3.49 48.65 -14.61
C THR A 106 3.35 48.42 -16.10
N SER A 107 2.12 48.46 -16.62
CA SER A 107 1.90 48.33 -18.06
C SER A 107 2.32 49.62 -18.78
N GLU A 108 3.49 49.61 -19.43
CA GLU A 108 4.04 50.76 -20.17
C GLU A 108 3.75 50.73 -21.69
N SER A 109 3.11 49.67 -22.21
CA SER A 109 2.77 49.56 -23.64
C SER A 109 1.33 50.00 -23.94
N GLN A 110 1.11 50.58 -25.13
CA GLN A 110 -0.18 51.13 -25.55
C GLN A 110 -1.29 50.07 -25.48
N GLY A 111 -2.21 50.26 -24.53
CA GLY A 111 -3.34 49.38 -24.24
C GLY A 111 -4.15 49.86 -23.03
N PHE A 112 -5.25 49.20 -22.70
CA PHE A 112 -6.16 49.63 -21.61
C PHE A 112 -5.64 49.40 -20.18
N MET A 113 -4.48 48.77 -20.01
CA MET A 113 -3.81 48.60 -18.72
C MET A 113 -2.82 49.72 -18.39
N VAL A 114 -2.65 50.69 -19.29
CA VAL A 114 -1.82 51.88 -19.07
C VAL A 114 -2.25 52.58 -17.77
N GLY A 115 -1.36 52.59 -16.78
CA GLY A 115 -1.59 53.22 -15.47
C GLY A 115 -2.15 52.32 -14.37
N VAL A 116 -2.39 51.02 -14.62
CA VAL A 116 -2.70 50.05 -13.54
C VAL A 116 -1.38 49.63 -12.88
N GLU A 117 -1.18 50.09 -11.65
CA GLU A 117 -0.04 49.71 -10.81
C GLU A 117 -0.48 48.58 -9.87
N VAL A 118 -0.04 47.35 -10.16
CA VAL A 118 -0.21 46.23 -9.24
C VAL A 118 1.01 46.21 -8.33
N ASN A 119 0.82 46.49 -7.05
CA ASN A 119 1.90 46.41 -6.08
C ASN A 119 2.33 44.95 -5.86
N PRO A 120 3.64 44.68 -5.71
CA PRO A 120 4.12 43.35 -5.37
C PRO A 120 3.49 42.85 -4.06
N VAL A 121 3.28 41.54 -3.95
CA VAL A 121 2.87 40.92 -2.69
C VAL A 121 3.98 41.13 -1.66
N LYS A 122 3.60 41.55 -0.45
CA LYS A 122 4.56 41.79 0.63
C LYS A 122 5.13 40.47 1.14
N GLY A 123 6.41 40.47 1.50
CA GLY A 123 7.06 39.31 2.12
C GLY A 123 7.57 38.25 1.15
N LEU A 124 7.60 38.54 -0.17
CA LEU A 124 8.25 37.65 -1.13
C LEU A 124 9.74 37.44 -0.78
N PRO A 125 10.29 36.23 -0.95
CA PRO A 125 11.69 35.95 -0.64
C PRO A 125 12.66 36.80 -1.47
N SER A 126 13.85 37.09 -0.91
CA SER A 126 14.92 37.74 -1.67
C SER A 126 15.39 36.83 -2.81
N GLY A 127 15.52 37.36 -4.03
CA GLY A 127 15.90 36.57 -5.21
C GLY A 127 14.73 35.90 -5.93
N PHE A 128 13.51 35.99 -5.40
CA PHE A 128 12.34 35.30 -5.96
C PHE A 128 11.95 35.84 -7.34
N SER A 129 12.06 37.15 -7.57
CA SER A 129 11.79 37.76 -8.87
C SER A 129 12.78 37.30 -9.94
N GLU A 130 14.05 37.16 -9.59
CA GLU A 130 15.09 36.62 -10.48
C GLU A 130 14.83 35.15 -10.81
N LEU A 131 14.41 34.35 -9.82
CA LEU A 131 14.04 32.96 -10.01
C LEU A 131 12.82 32.79 -10.92
N LEU A 132 11.76 33.56 -10.69
CA LEU A 132 10.57 33.54 -11.56
C LEU A 132 10.89 34.01 -12.98
N LYS A 133 11.79 34.98 -13.14
CA LYS A 133 12.28 35.39 -14.45
C LYS A 133 13.07 34.27 -15.13
N PHE A 134 13.96 33.60 -14.38
CA PHE A 134 14.66 32.42 -14.89
C PHE A 134 13.68 31.36 -15.39
N VAL A 135 12.63 31.05 -14.61
CA VAL A 135 11.59 30.12 -15.03
C VAL A 135 10.97 30.54 -16.37
N LEU A 136 10.52 31.81 -16.49
CA LEU A 136 9.91 32.33 -17.71
C LEU A 136 10.86 32.23 -18.93
N ASP A 137 12.13 32.57 -18.75
CA ASP A 137 13.14 32.54 -19.81
C ASP A 137 13.41 31.11 -20.34
N HIS A 138 13.10 30.07 -19.56
CA HIS A 138 13.40 28.66 -19.88
C HIS A 138 12.15 27.80 -20.19
N ILE A 139 10.93 28.38 -20.22
CA ILE A 139 9.68 27.61 -20.50
C ILE A 139 9.76 26.87 -21.83
N GLU A 140 10.36 27.48 -22.85
CA GLU A 140 10.44 26.96 -24.21
C GLU A 140 11.66 26.04 -24.44
N ASP A 141 12.50 25.83 -23.43
CA ASP A 141 13.71 25.04 -23.57
C ASP A 141 13.42 23.56 -23.85
N LYS A 142 14.27 22.97 -24.71
CA LYS A 142 14.22 21.55 -25.05
C LYS A 142 14.66 20.65 -23.89
N SER A 143 15.64 21.11 -23.10
CA SER A 143 16.04 20.46 -21.85
C SER A 143 15.18 21.04 -20.75
N VAL A 144 14.46 20.19 -20.02
CA VAL A 144 13.49 20.65 -19.02
C VAL A 144 14.01 20.52 -17.59
N GLU A 145 15.18 19.91 -17.39
CA GLU A 145 15.75 19.66 -16.06
C GLU A 145 15.91 20.96 -15.27
N SER A 146 16.64 21.94 -15.83
CA SER A 146 16.86 23.23 -15.16
C SER A 146 15.58 24.03 -14.99
N LEU A 147 14.62 23.90 -15.92
CA LEU A 147 13.29 24.51 -15.78
C LEU A 147 12.53 23.89 -14.59
N VAL A 148 12.51 22.57 -14.48
CA VAL A 148 11.83 21.87 -13.38
C VAL A 148 12.50 22.18 -12.05
N GLU A 149 13.83 22.19 -11.96
CA GLU A 149 14.56 22.61 -10.76
C GLU A 149 14.16 24.04 -10.33
N GLY A 150 14.16 24.99 -11.28
CA GLY A 150 13.77 26.38 -11.00
C GLY A 150 12.31 26.53 -10.57
N LEU A 151 11.41 25.74 -11.16
CA LEU A 151 10.00 25.68 -10.75
C LEU A 151 9.85 25.15 -9.32
N LEU A 152 10.55 24.07 -8.95
CA LEU A 152 10.50 23.50 -7.61
C LEU A 152 11.11 24.42 -6.57
N GLU A 153 12.23 25.07 -6.88
CA GLU A 153 12.83 26.08 -6.01
C GLU A 153 11.84 27.24 -5.77
N ALA A 154 11.12 27.67 -6.81
CA ALA A 154 10.12 28.73 -6.67
C ALA A 154 8.96 28.27 -5.78
N ARG A 155 8.45 27.05 -5.97
CA ARG A 155 7.38 26.48 -5.12
C ARG A 155 7.83 26.32 -3.67
N ALA A 156 9.04 25.81 -3.43
CA ALA A 156 9.61 25.66 -2.11
C ALA A 156 9.78 27.02 -1.39
N ALA A 157 10.24 28.04 -2.11
CA ALA A 157 10.38 29.40 -1.59
C ALA A 157 9.01 30.05 -1.30
N LEU A 158 7.97 29.70 -2.05
CA LEU A 158 6.60 30.20 -1.89
C LEU A 158 5.87 29.55 -0.70
N ARG A 159 6.16 28.27 -0.39
CA ARG A 159 5.45 27.46 0.60
C ARG A 159 5.27 28.13 1.98
N PRO A 160 6.28 28.77 2.61
CA PRO A 160 6.09 29.45 3.90
C PRO A 160 5.04 30.56 3.86
N LEU A 161 4.84 31.21 2.71
CA LEU A 161 3.85 32.27 2.53
C LEU A 161 2.43 31.72 2.35
N LEU A 162 2.29 30.52 1.79
CA LEU A 162 1.01 29.83 1.64
C LEU A 162 0.44 29.38 2.99
N LEU A 163 1.31 29.06 3.94
CA LEU A 163 0.93 28.68 5.31
C LEU A 163 0.60 29.89 6.21
N GLY A 164 0.93 31.09 5.76
CA GLY A 164 0.70 32.34 6.48
C GLY A 164 -0.64 32.99 6.16
N SER A 165 -1.06 33.95 7.00
CA SER A 165 -2.17 34.85 6.67
C SER A 165 -1.65 36.08 5.94
N THR A 166 -1.99 36.22 4.66
CA THR A 166 -1.67 37.41 3.85
C THR A 166 -2.93 37.95 3.17
N ASP A 167 -3.04 39.27 3.01
CA ASP A 167 -4.20 39.92 2.37
C ASP A 167 -4.36 39.52 0.88
N ARG A 168 -3.31 38.94 0.28
CA ARG A 168 -3.26 38.47 -1.11
C ARG A 168 -2.95 36.97 -1.23
N LEU A 169 -3.35 36.17 -0.23
CA LEU A 169 -3.13 34.73 -0.21
C LEU A 169 -3.67 34.03 -1.47
N LYS A 170 -4.83 34.48 -1.97
CA LYS A 170 -5.41 33.98 -3.22
C LYS A 170 -4.41 34.03 -4.37
N ASP A 171 -3.71 35.14 -4.55
CA ASP A 171 -2.77 35.31 -5.67
C ASP A 171 -1.56 34.39 -5.54
N LEU A 172 -1.08 34.17 -4.31
CA LEU A 172 -0.02 33.21 -4.02
C LEU A 172 -0.46 31.77 -4.32
N ILE A 173 -1.70 31.40 -4.01
CA ILE A 173 -2.26 30.08 -4.35
C ILE A 173 -2.32 29.88 -5.87
N PHE A 174 -2.80 30.90 -6.61
CA PHE A 174 -2.81 30.81 -8.08
C PHE A 174 -1.41 30.70 -8.68
N LEU A 175 -0.42 31.39 -8.10
CA LEU A 175 0.98 31.23 -8.52
C LEU A 175 1.48 29.81 -8.26
N ASP A 176 1.21 29.21 -7.09
CA ASP A 176 1.62 27.83 -6.81
C ASP A 176 0.98 26.81 -7.77
N ILE A 177 -0.32 26.97 -8.04
CA ILE A 177 -1.05 26.13 -9.01
C ILE A 177 -0.46 26.27 -10.42
N ALA A 178 -0.12 27.49 -10.84
CA ALA A 178 0.49 27.73 -12.14
C ALA A 178 1.90 27.11 -12.23
N LEU A 179 2.69 27.20 -11.15
CA LEU A 179 4.00 26.56 -11.06
C LEU A 179 3.89 25.03 -11.13
N ASP A 180 3.00 24.40 -10.34
CA ASP A 180 2.75 22.95 -10.36
C ASP A 180 2.30 22.45 -11.74
N SER A 181 1.34 23.16 -12.36
CA SER A 181 0.86 22.84 -13.71
C SER A 181 1.98 22.93 -14.75
N THR A 182 2.90 23.88 -14.59
CA THR A 182 4.06 24.03 -15.47
C THR A 182 5.06 22.88 -15.27
N VAL A 183 5.28 22.43 -14.03
CA VAL A 183 6.11 21.24 -13.75
C VAL A 183 5.53 20.02 -14.48
N ARG A 184 4.23 19.76 -14.31
CA ARG A 184 3.54 18.64 -14.99
C ARG A 184 3.73 18.72 -16.51
N THR A 185 3.45 19.88 -17.10
CA THR A 185 3.55 20.08 -18.56
C THR A 185 4.99 19.89 -19.07
N ALA A 186 5.99 20.38 -18.32
CA ALA A 186 7.40 20.21 -18.68
C ALA A 186 7.82 18.73 -18.64
N VAL A 187 7.38 18.00 -17.61
CA VAL A 187 7.66 16.56 -17.47
C VAL A 187 6.99 15.77 -18.60
N GLU A 188 5.71 16.00 -18.87
CA GLU A 188 4.97 15.36 -19.98
C GLU A 188 5.63 15.63 -21.34
N ARG A 189 6.04 16.87 -21.61
CA ARG A 189 6.76 17.25 -22.85
C ARG A 189 8.06 16.47 -23.02
N SER A 190 8.76 16.20 -21.92
CA SER A 190 10.02 15.44 -21.94
C SER A 190 9.82 13.94 -22.00
N TYR A 191 8.60 13.42 -21.78
CA TYR A 191 8.35 12.00 -21.61
C TYR A 191 8.82 11.17 -22.81
N GLU A 192 8.59 11.60 -24.05
CA GLU A 192 9.07 10.89 -25.24
C GLU A 192 10.60 10.91 -25.37
N ASN A 193 11.24 12.03 -25.01
CA ASN A 193 12.70 12.17 -25.03
C ASN A 193 13.38 11.25 -24.00
N LEU A 194 12.64 10.78 -23.00
CA LEU A 194 13.13 9.84 -21.99
C LEU A 194 13.11 8.37 -22.45
N ASN A 195 12.61 8.05 -23.65
CA ASN A 195 12.50 6.66 -24.14
C ASN A 195 13.83 5.90 -24.16
N ASN A 196 14.94 6.61 -24.41
CA ASN A 196 16.29 6.04 -24.45
C ASN A 196 17.19 6.61 -23.33
N ALA A 197 16.60 7.19 -22.29
CA ALA A 197 17.35 7.79 -21.20
C ALA A 197 18.02 6.72 -20.32
N SER A 198 19.14 7.08 -19.70
CA SER A 198 19.78 6.21 -18.71
C SER A 198 18.88 6.06 -17.47
N PRO A 199 19.01 4.95 -16.72
CA PRO A 199 18.27 4.77 -15.46
C PRO A 199 18.50 5.92 -14.48
N GLN A 200 19.72 6.47 -14.41
CA GLN A 200 20.05 7.61 -13.55
C GLN A 200 19.24 8.84 -13.93
N LYS A 201 19.09 9.12 -15.23
CA LYS A 201 18.28 10.23 -15.70
C LYS A 201 16.81 10.05 -15.33
N LEU A 202 16.25 8.85 -15.50
CA LEU A 202 14.88 8.55 -15.08
C LEU A 202 14.68 8.71 -13.57
N MET A 203 15.59 8.18 -12.75
CA MET A 203 15.54 8.31 -11.29
C MET A 203 15.60 9.77 -10.82
N TYR A 204 16.42 10.59 -11.48
CA TYR A 204 16.50 12.02 -11.19
C TYR A 204 15.23 12.78 -11.59
N PHE A 205 14.61 12.45 -12.73
CA PHE A 205 13.29 13.00 -13.05
C PHE A 205 12.23 12.57 -12.04
N ILE A 206 12.26 11.31 -11.60
CA ILE A 206 11.36 10.82 -10.56
C ILE A 206 11.55 11.60 -9.25
N SER A 207 12.78 11.87 -8.81
CA SER A 207 13.01 12.65 -7.59
C SER A 207 12.42 14.05 -7.68
N LEU A 208 12.57 14.73 -8.82
CA LEU A 208 11.98 16.06 -9.04
C LEU A 208 10.44 16.02 -8.96
N VAL A 209 9.80 15.02 -9.56
CA VAL A 209 8.33 14.90 -9.54
C VAL A 209 7.82 14.48 -8.14
N VAL A 210 8.55 13.63 -7.42
CA VAL A 210 8.23 13.30 -6.02
C VAL A 210 8.34 14.53 -5.12
N GLU A 211 9.38 15.34 -5.30
CA GLU A 211 9.53 16.62 -4.59
C GLU A 211 8.36 17.57 -4.90
N ASN A 212 7.98 17.68 -6.18
CA ASN A 212 6.82 18.47 -6.60
C ASN A 212 5.53 18.03 -5.89
N LEU A 213 5.30 16.71 -5.82
CA LEU A 213 4.14 16.15 -5.15
C LEU A 213 4.17 16.37 -3.64
N ALA A 214 5.35 16.26 -3.01
CA ALA A 214 5.53 16.58 -1.60
C ALA A 214 5.22 18.06 -1.31
N LEU A 215 5.55 18.97 -2.23
CA LEU A 215 5.19 20.39 -2.13
C LEU A 215 3.69 20.63 -2.30
N SER A 216 2.96 19.77 -3.02
CA SER A 216 1.50 19.86 -3.20
C SER A 216 0.68 19.13 -2.13
N THR A 217 1.33 18.48 -1.17
CA THR A 217 0.67 17.58 -0.21
C THR A 217 0.96 17.99 1.24
N ASP A 218 -0.07 17.90 2.09
CA ASP A 218 0.06 17.93 3.55
C ASP A 218 0.32 16.50 4.08
N ASP A 219 0.85 16.36 5.30
CA ASP A 219 1.27 15.05 5.85
C ASP A 219 2.16 14.26 4.87
N ASN A 220 3.14 14.97 4.30
CA ASN A 220 3.97 14.50 3.20
C ASN A 220 5.21 13.70 3.64
N GLU A 221 5.26 13.25 4.89
CA GLU A 221 6.43 12.58 5.47
C GLU A 221 6.87 11.35 4.65
N ASP A 222 5.94 10.51 4.20
CA ASP A 222 6.25 9.33 3.39
C ASP A 222 6.81 9.71 1.99
N LEU A 223 6.29 10.78 1.37
CA LEU A 223 6.82 11.31 0.10
C LEU A 223 8.22 11.88 0.28
N LEU A 224 8.50 12.56 1.41
CA LEU A 224 9.84 13.03 1.74
C LEU A 224 10.83 11.88 1.93
N TYR A 225 10.41 10.78 2.57
CA TYR A 225 11.25 9.58 2.67
C TYR A 225 11.43 8.88 1.32
N CYS A 226 10.43 8.89 0.45
CA CYS A 226 10.59 8.45 -0.94
C CYS A 226 11.63 9.31 -1.68
N LEU A 227 11.58 10.63 -1.54
CA LEU A 227 12.55 11.56 -2.14
C LEU A 227 13.97 11.28 -1.66
N LYS A 228 14.17 11.17 -0.33
CA LYS A 228 15.49 10.81 0.23
C LYS A 228 16.00 9.48 -0.34
N GLY A 229 15.11 8.49 -0.48
CA GLY A 229 15.46 7.20 -1.06
C GLY A 229 15.87 7.27 -2.52
N TRP A 230 15.15 8.03 -3.34
CA TRP A 230 15.55 8.26 -4.74
C TRP A 230 16.91 8.94 -4.85
N ASN A 231 17.18 9.94 -4.00
CA ASN A 231 18.49 10.59 -3.95
C ASN A 231 19.59 9.60 -3.53
N HIS A 232 19.34 8.74 -2.55
CA HIS A 232 20.30 7.71 -2.17
C HIS A 232 20.51 6.66 -3.27
N ALA A 233 19.46 6.24 -3.97
CA ALA A 233 19.55 5.32 -5.10
C ALA A 233 20.41 5.89 -6.24
N LEU A 234 20.27 7.19 -6.53
CA LEU A 234 21.12 7.92 -7.46
C LEU A 234 22.59 7.90 -7.03
N GLU A 235 22.87 8.18 -5.76
CA GLU A 235 24.23 8.12 -5.22
C GLU A 235 24.85 6.71 -5.33
N MET A 236 24.10 5.67 -4.98
CA MET A 236 24.52 4.28 -5.12
C MET A 236 24.82 3.92 -6.57
N SER A 237 23.95 4.33 -7.50
CA SER A 237 24.11 4.11 -8.94
C SER A 237 25.37 4.79 -9.47
N ASN A 238 25.61 6.04 -9.07
CA ASN A 238 26.81 6.81 -9.45
C ASN A 238 28.10 6.19 -8.92
N LYS A 239 28.06 5.52 -7.76
CA LYS A 239 29.19 4.77 -7.18
C LYS A 239 29.33 3.34 -7.76
N SER A 240 28.49 2.95 -8.72
CA SER A 240 28.46 1.60 -9.31
C SER A 240 28.25 0.48 -8.28
N ASP A 241 27.45 0.74 -7.24
CA ASP A 241 27.10 -0.29 -6.25
C ASP A 241 26.23 -1.38 -6.89
N SER A 242 26.64 -2.65 -6.82
CA SER A 242 25.89 -3.77 -7.41
C SER A 242 24.44 -3.92 -6.94
N GLN A 243 24.07 -3.33 -5.80
CA GLN A 243 22.75 -3.40 -5.19
C GLN A 243 21.86 -2.19 -5.50
N TRP A 244 22.36 -1.18 -6.24
CA TRP A 244 21.62 0.07 -6.50
C TRP A 244 20.23 -0.19 -7.10
N ALA A 245 20.11 -1.16 -8.01
CA ALA A 245 18.85 -1.47 -8.68
C ALA A 245 17.84 -2.14 -7.75
N LEU A 246 18.30 -3.02 -6.84
CA LEU A 246 17.46 -3.64 -5.82
C LEU A 246 16.95 -2.60 -4.81
N TYR A 247 17.80 -1.65 -4.42
CA TYR A 247 17.43 -0.55 -3.54
C TYR A 247 16.45 0.41 -4.23
N ALA A 248 16.74 0.84 -5.47
CA ALA A 248 15.86 1.69 -6.27
C ALA A 248 14.49 1.03 -6.49
N LYS A 249 14.45 -0.29 -6.68
CA LYS A 249 13.21 -1.05 -6.84
C LYS A 249 12.33 -0.97 -5.59
N ALA A 250 12.92 -1.02 -4.39
CA ALA A 250 12.17 -0.88 -3.15
C ALA A 250 11.53 0.51 -3.02
N PHE A 251 12.25 1.56 -3.42
CA PHE A 251 11.70 2.93 -3.43
C PHE A 251 10.71 3.19 -4.56
N LEU A 252 10.84 2.49 -5.69
CA LEU A 252 9.79 2.44 -6.72
C LEU A 252 8.49 1.88 -6.14
N ASP A 253 8.56 0.75 -5.44
CA ASP A 253 7.38 0.14 -4.80
C ASP A 253 6.78 1.04 -3.73
N ARG A 254 7.62 1.63 -2.88
CA ARG A 254 7.16 2.57 -1.86
C ARG A 254 6.51 3.82 -2.46
N THR A 255 7.07 4.37 -3.54
CA THR A 255 6.50 5.54 -4.22
C THR A 255 5.13 5.20 -4.83
N ARG A 256 4.96 3.99 -5.38
CA ARG A 256 3.64 3.51 -5.85
C ARG A 256 2.64 3.40 -4.71
N LEU A 257 3.05 2.89 -3.55
CA LEU A 257 2.20 2.84 -2.35
C LEU A 257 1.81 4.24 -1.89
N ALA A 258 2.76 5.18 -1.83
CA ALA A 258 2.48 6.57 -1.48
C ALA A 258 1.45 7.20 -2.43
N LEU A 259 1.58 6.96 -3.75
CA LEU A 259 0.61 7.40 -4.75
C LEU A 259 -0.78 6.77 -4.54
N ALA A 260 -0.84 5.47 -4.24
CA ALA A 260 -2.10 4.77 -3.99
C ALA A 260 -2.80 5.33 -2.74
N THR A 261 -2.07 5.48 -1.63
CA THR A 261 -2.58 6.08 -0.39
C THR A 261 -3.12 7.48 -0.63
N LYS A 262 -2.39 8.33 -1.36
CA LYS A 262 -2.87 9.69 -1.68
C LYS A 262 -4.07 9.70 -2.62
N GLY A 263 -4.13 8.75 -3.56
CA GLY A 263 -5.31 8.55 -4.39
C GLY A 263 -6.55 8.19 -3.58
N GLU A 264 -6.41 7.29 -2.60
CA GLU A 264 -7.48 6.89 -1.68
C GLU A 264 -7.91 8.04 -0.75
N GLU A 265 -6.96 8.82 -0.21
CA GLU A 265 -7.26 10.02 0.58
C GLU A 265 -8.10 11.01 -0.23
N TYR A 266 -7.68 11.33 -1.46
CA TYR A 266 -8.45 12.23 -2.33
C TYR A 266 -9.81 11.67 -2.69
N HIS A 267 -9.91 10.37 -2.95
CA HIS A 267 -11.18 9.70 -3.18
C HIS A 267 -12.13 9.89 -1.98
N ASN A 268 -11.65 9.63 -0.77
CA ASN A 268 -12.45 9.78 0.45
C ASN A 268 -12.88 11.23 0.72
N ILE A 269 -12.10 12.21 0.29
CA ILE A 269 -12.40 13.65 0.47
C ILE A 269 -13.36 14.17 -0.62
N LEU A 270 -13.07 13.89 -1.89
CA LEU A 270 -13.72 14.54 -3.03
C LEU A 270 -14.94 13.75 -3.53
N GLN A 271 -14.85 12.43 -3.58
CA GLN A 271 -15.86 11.59 -4.23
C GLN A 271 -17.26 11.73 -3.60
N PRO A 272 -17.43 11.74 -2.26
CA PRO A 272 -18.76 11.87 -1.66
C PRO A 272 -19.47 13.18 -2.06
N SER A 273 -18.71 14.28 -2.18
CA SER A 273 -19.25 15.58 -2.60
C SER A 273 -19.61 15.58 -4.09
N ALA A 274 -18.79 14.95 -4.93
CA ALA A 274 -19.04 14.80 -6.35
C ALA A 274 -20.32 14.00 -6.63
N GLU A 275 -20.51 12.88 -5.93
CA GLU A 275 -21.72 12.05 -6.04
C GLU A 275 -22.97 12.78 -5.56
N TYR A 276 -22.88 13.47 -4.42
CA TYR A 276 -23.98 14.25 -3.87
C TYR A 276 -24.43 15.37 -4.82
N LEU A 277 -23.50 16.24 -5.26
CA LEU A 277 -23.83 17.34 -6.17
C LEU A 277 -24.22 16.84 -7.56
N GLY A 278 -23.50 15.83 -8.06
CA GLY A 278 -23.74 15.22 -9.36
C GLY A 278 -25.14 14.64 -9.49
N SER A 279 -25.60 13.90 -8.47
CA SER A 279 -26.95 13.34 -8.45
C SER A 279 -28.05 14.41 -8.44
N LEU A 280 -27.83 15.52 -7.73
CA LEU A 280 -28.77 16.67 -7.72
C LEU A 280 -28.79 17.43 -9.05
N LEU A 281 -27.66 17.51 -9.74
CA LEU A 281 -27.51 18.21 -11.02
C LEU A 281 -27.87 17.33 -12.23
N GLY A 282 -28.17 16.04 -12.03
CA GLY A 282 -28.50 15.11 -13.10
C GLY A 282 -27.31 14.75 -13.99
N ILE A 283 -26.10 14.75 -13.43
CA ILE A 283 -24.88 14.33 -14.14
C ILE A 283 -24.88 12.81 -14.33
N GLU A 284 -24.37 12.33 -15.47
CA GLU A 284 -24.32 10.91 -15.79
C GLU A 284 -23.41 10.14 -14.81
N GLN A 285 -23.87 8.96 -14.38
CA GLN A 285 -23.21 8.18 -13.33
C GLN A 285 -21.77 7.81 -13.68
N TRP A 286 -21.46 7.55 -14.95
CA TRP A 286 -20.08 7.21 -15.36
C TRP A 286 -19.12 8.38 -15.13
N THR A 287 -19.56 9.63 -15.34
CA THR A 287 -18.77 10.84 -15.08
C THR A 287 -18.52 11.00 -13.58
N LEU A 288 -19.53 10.69 -12.75
CA LEU A 288 -19.40 10.74 -11.30
C LEU A 288 -18.42 9.69 -10.80
N ASN A 289 -18.50 8.47 -11.30
CA ASN A 289 -17.66 7.35 -10.87
C ASN A 289 -16.16 7.60 -11.11
N ILE A 290 -15.79 8.41 -12.11
CA ILE A 290 -14.38 8.70 -12.44
C ILE A 290 -13.93 10.11 -12.01
N PHE A 291 -14.80 10.92 -11.40
CA PHE A 291 -14.52 12.34 -11.14
C PHE A 291 -13.21 12.53 -10.37
N THR A 292 -13.03 11.84 -9.25
CA THR A 292 -11.82 11.97 -8.43
C THR A 292 -10.58 11.44 -9.16
N GLU A 293 -10.74 10.37 -9.93
CA GLU A 293 -9.65 9.80 -10.74
C GLU A 293 -9.16 10.79 -11.79
N GLU A 294 -10.07 11.51 -12.46
CA GLU A 294 -9.72 12.55 -13.44
C GLU A 294 -9.05 13.76 -12.78
N ILE A 295 -9.44 14.14 -11.57
CA ILE A 295 -8.74 15.18 -10.78
C ILE A 295 -7.30 14.73 -10.49
N ILE A 296 -7.10 13.49 -10.04
CA ILE A 296 -5.76 12.94 -9.78
C ILE A 296 -4.93 12.89 -11.08
N ARG A 297 -5.55 12.46 -12.19
CA ARG A 297 -4.92 12.40 -13.51
C ARG A 297 -4.48 13.75 -14.03
N SER A 298 -5.19 14.82 -13.67
CA SER A 298 -4.84 16.19 -14.04
C SER A 298 -3.61 16.75 -13.29
N GLY A 299 -3.14 16.07 -12.24
CA GLY A 299 -2.01 16.48 -11.42
C GLY A 299 -0.70 15.73 -11.70
N SER A 300 0.35 16.10 -10.97
CA SER A 300 1.70 15.53 -11.10
C SER A 300 1.81 14.03 -10.73
N ALA A 301 0.82 13.49 -10.00
CA ALA A 301 0.75 12.07 -9.64
C ALA A 301 0.70 11.14 -10.87
N ALA A 302 -0.01 11.53 -11.93
CA ALA A 302 -0.08 10.75 -13.17
C ALA A 302 1.27 10.72 -13.89
N SER A 303 1.94 11.87 -14.00
CA SER A 303 3.28 11.97 -14.56
C SER A 303 4.28 11.10 -13.79
N LEU A 304 4.21 11.09 -12.46
CA LEU A 304 5.04 10.21 -11.62
C LEU A 304 4.76 8.74 -11.90
N SER A 305 3.50 8.32 -11.93
CA SER A 305 3.10 6.94 -12.23
C SER A 305 3.65 6.46 -13.58
N LEU A 306 3.57 7.31 -14.62
CA LEU A 306 4.13 7.02 -15.95
C LEU A 306 5.65 6.83 -15.96
N LEU A 307 6.38 7.59 -15.14
CA LEU A 307 7.84 7.45 -14.98
C LEU A 307 8.19 6.17 -14.20
N LEU A 308 7.46 5.85 -13.13
CA LEU A 308 7.67 4.63 -12.36
C LEU A 308 7.42 3.37 -13.23
N ASN A 309 6.34 3.36 -14.00
CA ASN A 309 6.02 2.24 -14.90
C ASN A 309 7.07 2.04 -16.00
N ARG A 310 7.72 3.12 -16.43
CA ARG A 310 8.84 3.05 -17.39
C ARG A 310 10.11 2.50 -16.76
N LEU A 311 10.40 2.90 -15.52
CA LEU A 311 11.63 2.51 -14.82
C LEU A 311 11.56 1.06 -14.29
N ASP A 312 10.37 0.57 -13.93
CA ASP A 312 10.20 -0.75 -13.29
C ASP A 312 10.81 -1.92 -14.11
N PRO A 313 10.52 -2.09 -15.42
CA PRO A 313 11.15 -3.15 -16.22
C PRO A 313 12.67 -3.04 -16.30
N VAL A 314 13.20 -1.82 -16.29
CA VAL A 314 14.64 -1.55 -16.33
C VAL A 314 15.30 -1.99 -15.01
N LEU A 315 14.73 -1.59 -13.87
CA LEU A 315 15.24 -2.01 -12.56
C LEU A 315 15.15 -3.53 -12.38
N ARG A 316 14.05 -4.13 -12.80
CA ARG A 316 13.86 -5.59 -12.74
C ARG A 316 14.92 -6.33 -13.53
N ASN A 317 15.19 -5.91 -14.77
CA ASN A 317 16.24 -6.50 -15.60
C ASN A 317 17.62 -6.35 -14.93
N VAL A 318 18.01 -5.14 -14.52
CA VAL A 318 19.31 -4.90 -13.88
C VAL A 318 19.48 -5.69 -12.57
N ALA A 319 18.41 -5.83 -11.79
CA ALA A 319 18.40 -6.59 -10.54
C ALA A 319 18.19 -8.11 -10.74
N ASN A 320 18.04 -8.59 -11.97
CA ASN A 320 17.69 -9.98 -12.31
C ASN A 320 16.40 -10.48 -11.60
N LEU A 321 15.38 -9.63 -11.54
CA LEU A 321 14.05 -9.93 -11.02
C LEU A 321 13.12 -10.34 -12.17
N GLY A 322 12.50 -11.53 -12.08
CA GLY A 322 11.48 -11.99 -13.03
C GLY A 322 10.12 -11.32 -12.80
N SER A 323 9.21 -11.41 -13.78
CA SER A 323 7.86 -10.81 -13.73
C SER A 323 6.94 -11.36 -12.65
N TRP A 324 7.38 -12.41 -11.95
CA TRP A 324 6.65 -13.09 -10.90
C TRP A 324 7.43 -13.16 -9.60
N GLN A 325 6.70 -13.14 -8.49
CA GLN A 325 7.19 -13.66 -7.21
C GLN A 325 6.34 -14.88 -6.88
N ILE A 326 6.95 -16.05 -6.98
CA ILE A 326 6.29 -17.32 -6.72
C ILE A 326 6.41 -17.62 -5.23
N ILE A 327 5.28 -17.55 -4.55
CA ILE A 327 5.17 -17.71 -3.10
C ILE A 327 5.00 -19.20 -2.79
N SER A 328 4.04 -19.87 -3.43
CA SER A 328 3.83 -21.30 -3.32
C SER A 328 3.94 -21.96 -4.71
N PRO A 329 5.04 -22.67 -5.02
CA PRO A 329 5.30 -23.21 -6.35
C PRO A 329 4.61 -24.56 -6.57
N VAL A 330 3.29 -24.57 -6.76
CA VAL A 330 2.52 -25.79 -7.08
C VAL A 330 2.06 -25.78 -8.54
N GLU A 331 2.27 -26.88 -9.26
CA GLU A 331 1.70 -27.05 -10.59
C GLU A 331 0.20 -27.39 -10.47
N VAL A 332 -0.64 -26.60 -11.14
CA VAL A 332 -2.10 -26.72 -11.01
C VAL A 332 -2.81 -26.45 -12.34
N ALA A 333 -4.06 -26.89 -12.45
CA ALA A 333 -4.95 -26.49 -13.52
C ALA A 333 -6.35 -26.23 -12.98
N GLY A 334 -7.02 -25.19 -13.49
CA GLY A 334 -8.34 -24.80 -12.98
C GLY A 334 -9.04 -23.73 -13.82
N TYR A 335 -10.31 -23.52 -13.52
CA TYR A 335 -11.16 -22.49 -14.13
C TYR A 335 -10.79 -21.11 -13.59
N VAL A 336 -10.61 -20.14 -14.47
CA VAL A 336 -10.27 -18.77 -14.09
C VAL A 336 -11.50 -18.04 -13.59
N VAL A 337 -11.39 -17.44 -12.41
CA VAL A 337 -12.39 -16.55 -11.82
C VAL A 337 -11.70 -15.26 -11.39
N ALA A 338 -12.12 -14.14 -11.97
CA ALA A 338 -11.61 -12.82 -11.61
C ALA A 338 -12.42 -12.25 -10.44
N VAL A 339 -11.74 -11.79 -9.39
CA VAL A 339 -12.39 -11.18 -8.22
C VAL A 339 -11.63 -9.94 -7.78
N ASP A 340 -12.34 -9.01 -7.14
CA ASP A 340 -11.73 -7.76 -6.71
C ASP A 340 -10.81 -7.98 -5.50
N GLN A 341 -11.33 -8.60 -4.45
CA GLN A 341 -10.61 -8.84 -3.20
C GLN A 341 -10.77 -10.29 -2.75
N LEU A 342 -9.71 -10.92 -2.26
CA LEU A 342 -9.78 -12.30 -1.74
C LEU A 342 -10.79 -12.42 -0.60
N LEU A 343 -10.86 -11.38 0.25
CA LEU A 343 -11.79 -11.29 1.38
C LEU A 343 -13.26 -11.47 0.98
N THR A 344 -13.64 -11.07 -0.24
CA THR A 344 -15.05 -11.14 -0.71
C THR A 344 -15.49 -12.54 -1.09
N VAL A 345 -14.57 -13.50 -1.16
CA VAL A 345 -14.86 -14.88 -1.56
C VAL A 345 -14.41 -15.94 -0.56
N GLN A 346 -13.85 -15.54 0.59
CA GLN A 346 -13.34 -16.46 1.63
C GLN A 346 -14.39 -17.43 2.20
N ASP A 347 -15.67 -17.07 2.12
CA ASP A 347 -16.81 -17.87 2.58
C ASP A 347 -17.37 -18.82 1.50
N LYS A 348 -16.86 -18.73 0.26
CA LYS A 348 -17.31 -19.56 -0.86
C LYS A 348 -16.62 -20.92 -0.86
N SER A 349 -17.28 -21.87 -1.51
CA SER A 349 -16.71 -23.18 -1.87
C SER A 349 -16.92 -23.38 -3.36
N TYR A 350 -15.87 -23.79 -4.05
CA TYR A 350 -15.86 -24.03 -5.49
C TYR A 350 -15.87 -25.53 -5.76
N ASP A 351 -16.90 -26.02 -6.45
CA ASP A 351 -17.05 -27.45 -6.77
C ASP A 351 -16.03 -27.94 -7.82
N LYS A 352 -15.40 -27.01 -8.54
CA LYS A 352 -14.39 -27.27 -9.57
C LYS A 352 -13.05 -26.62 -9.17
N PRO A 353 -11.91 -27.22 -9.56
CA PRO A 353 -10.60 -26.58 -9.40
C PRO A 353 -10.60 -25.17 -9.98
N THR A 354 -10.34 -24.17 -9.14
CA THR A 354 -10.50 -22.75 -9.50
C THR A 354 -9.19 -21.98 -9.35
N VAL A 355 -8.83 -21.21 -10.37
CA VAL A 355 -7.73 -20.24 -10.39
C VAL A 355 -8.33 -18.86 -10.13
N LEU A 356 -8.06 -18.29 -8.96
CA LEU A 356 -8.48 -16.94 -8.62
C LEU A 356 -7.46 -15.93 -9.16
N VAL A 357 -7.94 -14.98 -9.97
CA VAL A 357 -7.19 -13.79 -10.38
C VAL A 357 -7.74 -12.62 -9.57
N VAL A 358 -7.02 -12.24 -8.52
CA VAL A 358 -7.48 -11.34 -7.46
C VAL A 358 -6.77 -10.00 -7.59
N LYS A 359 -7.46 -8.87 -7.51
CA LYS A 359 -6.79 -7.55 -7.52
C LYS A 359 -6.16 -7.18 -6.18
N GLY A 360 -6.76 -7.60 -5.06
CA GLY A 360 -6.27 -7.27 -3.72
C GLY A 360 -6.26 -8.42 -2.70
N VAL A 361 -5.21 -8.49 -1.88
CA VAL A 361 -5.01 -9.43 -0.78
C VAL A 361 -4.50 -8.68 0.46
N LYS A 362 -5.24 -8.76 1.57
CA LYS A 362 -4.92 -8.06 2.83
C LYS A 362 -4.04 -8.85 3.80
N GLY A 363 -3.88 -10.17 3.62
CA GLY A 363 -3.03 -11.04 4.44
C GLY A 363 -3.74 -11.91 5.48
N GLU A 364 -4.92 -11.48 5.92
CA GLU A 364 -5.69 -12.13 6.99
C GLU A 364 -6.80 -13.04 6.45
N GLU A 365 -6.92 -13.18 5.13
CA GLU A 365 -8.00 -13.97 4.51
C GLU A 365 -7.72 -15.47 4.47
N GLU A 366 -8.79 -16.26 4.50
CA GLU A 366 -8.72 -17.69 4.21
C GLU A 366 -8.86 -17.95 2.70
N ILE A 367 -8.11 -18.93 2.19
CA ILE A 367 -8.21 -19.32 0.79
C ILE A 367 -9.42 -20.26 0.62
N PRO A 368 -10.39 -19.92 -0.26
CA PRO A 368 -11.63 -20.67 -0.39
C PRO A 368 -11.42 -22.14 -0.77
N ASP A 369 -12.39 -22.99 -0.43
CA ASP A 369 -12.36 -24.41 -0.79
C ASP A 369 -12.49 -24.59 -2.31
N GLY A 370 -11.72 -25.52 -2.87
CA GLY A 370 -11.69 -25.78 -4.32
C GLY A 370 -10.81 -24.83 -5.13
N VAL A 371 -10.24 -23.79 -4.50
CA VAL A 371 -9.24 -22.94 -5.12
C VAL A 371 -7.91 -23.67 -5.19
N VAL A 372 -7.30 -23.68 -6.37
CA VAL A 372 -5.99 -24.31 -6.64
C VAL A 372 -4.90 -23.28 -6.96
N ALA A 373 -5.27 -22.06 -7.34
CA ALA A 373 -4.33 -20.95 -7.49
C ALA A 373 -4.92 -19.60 -7.05
N VAL A 374 -4.06 -18.73 -6.54
CA VAL A 374 -4.32 -17.30 -6.32
C VAL A 374 -3.22 -16.51 -7.03
N LEU A 375 -3.60 -15.65 -7.97
CA LEU A 375 -2.70 -14.77 -8.71
C LEU A 375 -3.11 -13.33 -8.44
N THR A 376 -2.17 -12.48 -8.02
CA THR A 376 -2.47 -11.10 -7.58
C THR A 376 -1.38 -10.12 -8.01
N PRO A 377 -1.67 -8.82 -8.24
CA PRO A 377 -0.63 -7.81 -8.41
C PRO A 377 -0.10 -7.29 -7.07
N ASP A 378 -0.79 -7.58 -5.96
CA ASP A 378 -0.33 -7.22 -4.61
C ASP A 378 0.93 -7.99 -4.22
N MET A 379 1.66 -7.44 -3.24
CA MET A 379 2.97 -7.92 -2.81
C MET A 379 2.95 -8.48 -1.38
N PRO A 380 2.16 -9.54 -1.09
CA PRO A 380 2.24 -10.17 0.22
C PRO A 380 3.64 -10.75 0.41
N ASP A 381 4.19 -10.60 1.61
CA ASP A 381 5.50 -11.15 1.94
C ASP A 381 5.48 -12.68 1.81
N VAL A 382 6.63 -13.26 1.48
CA VAL A 382 6.77 -14.70 1.25
C VAL A 382 6.47 -15.47 2.52
N LEU A 383 6.75 -14.91 3.70
CA LEU A 383 6.54 -15.54 5.00
C LEU A 383 5.33 -14.96 5.77
N SER A 384 4.44 -14.22 5.09
CA SER A 384 3.17 -13.79 5.68
C SER A 384 2.22 -14.96 5.94
N HIS A 385 1.21 -14.76 6.80
CA HIS A 385 0.27 -15.82 7.17
C HIS A 385 -0.49 -16.40 5.97
N VAL A 386 -1.01 -15.55 5.08
CA VAL A 386 -1.69 -16.01 3.85
C VAL A 386 -0.75 -16.83 2.95
N SER A 387 0.51 -16.42 2.85
CA SER A 387 1.53 -17.11 2.07
C SER A 387 1.85 -18.49 2.65
N VAL A 388 1.97 -18.60 3.97
CA VAL A 388 2.16 -19.89 4.66
C VAL A 388 0.92 -20.79 4.50
N ARG A 389 -0.29 -20.25 4.65
CA ARG A 389 -1.54 -21.01 4.45
C ARG A 389 -1.65 -21.56 3.02
N ALA A 390 -1.28 -20.77 2.00
CA ALA A 390 -1.28 -21.21 0.61
C ALA A 390 -0.36 -22.42 0.39
N ARG A 391 0.87 -22.37 0.93
CA ARG A 391 1.83 -23.49 0.81
C ARG A 391 1.33 -24.75 1.48
N ASN A 392 0.89 -24.64 2.72
CA ASN A 392 0.44 -25.79 3.49
C ASN A 392 -0.81 -26.43 2.85
N SER A 393 -1.66 -25.61 2.21
CA SER A 393 -2.83 -26.06 1.45
C SER A 393 -2.51 -26.52 0.02
N LYS A 394 -1.23 -26.47 -0.40
CA LYS A 394 -0.77 -26.79 -1.76
C LYS A 394 -1.50 -26.00 -2.86
N VAL A 395 -1.77 -24.72 -2.59
CA VAL A 395 -2.37 -23.77 -3.53
C VAL A 395 -1.27 -22.94 -4.15
N LEU A 396 -1.21 -22.90 -5.49
CA LEU A 396 -0.29 -22.01 -6.20
C LEU A 396 -0.59 -20.56 -5.80
N PHE A 397 0.38 -19.87 -5.24
CA PHE A 397 0.23 -18.45 -4.89
C PHE A 397 1.39 -17.66 -5.47
N ALA A 398 1.08 -16.62 -6.25
CA ALA A 398 2.10 -15.81 -6.87
C ALA A 398 1.64 -14.37 -7.11
N THR A 399 2.61 -13.46 -7.02
CA THR A 399 2.44 -12.06 -7.40
C THR A 399 2.87 -11.87 -8.86
N CYS A 400 2.00 -11.28 -9.68
CA CYS A 400 2.27 -10.88 -11.05
C CYS A 400 2.55 -9.38 -11.09
N PHE A 401 3.79 -8.99 -11.39
CA PHE A 401 4.16 -7.58 -11.43
C PHE A 401 3.99 -6.93 -12.82
N ASP A 402 3.80 -7.74 -13.86
CA ASP A 402 3.53 -7.23 -15.20
C ASP A 402 2.02 -6.99 -15.37
N PRO A 403 1.57 -5.74 -15.56
CA PRO A 403 0.16 -5.42 -15.69
C PRO A 403 -0.47 -5.99 -16.96
N ASN A 404 0.30 -6.22 -18.02
CA ASN A 404 -0.20 -6.81 -19.26
C ASN A 404 -0.51 -8.30 -19.07
N ILE A 405 0.42 -9.03 -18.44
CA ILE A 405 0.22 -10.44 -18.09
C ILE A 405 -0.99 -10.57 -17.15
N PHE A 406 -1.08 -9.70 -16.15
CA PHE A 406 -2.21 -9.73 -15.22
C PHE A 406 -3.56 -9.45 -15.91
N SER A 407 -3.60 -8.47 -16.82
CA SER A 407 -4.80 -8.16 -17.61
C SER A 407 -5.20 -9.31 -18.54
N GLU A 408 -4.22 -10.00 -19.15
CA GLU A 408 -4.46 -11.21 -19.96
C GLU A 408 -5.08 -12.33 -19.12
N LEU A 409 -4.57 -12.56 -17.91
CA LEU A 409 -5.14 -13.55 -16.98
C LEU A 409 -6.58 -13.24 -16.62
N GLN A 410 -6.91 -11.96 -16.38
CA GLN A 410 -8.30 -11.53 -16.13
C GLN A 410 -9.21 -11.76 -17.34
N GLN A 411 -8.74 -11.53 -18.56
CA GLN A 411 -9.51 -11.76 -19.78
C GLN A 411 -9.79 -13.25 -20.06
N ASN A 412 -9.11 -14.16 -19.37
CA ASN A 412 -9.35 -15.60 -19.48
C ASN A 412 -10.47 -16.11 -18.54
N GLU A 413 -11.28 -15.23 -17.96
CA GLU A 413 -12.42 -15.60 -17.11
C GLU A 413 -13.31 -16.68 -17.77
N GLY A 414 -13.62 -17.72 -16.98
CA GLY A 414 -14.41 -18.88 -17.41
C GLY A 414 -13.63 -19.96 -18.18
N LYS A 415 -12.41 -19.69 -18.63
CA LYS A 415 -11.55 -20.69 -19.29
C LYS A 415 -10.77 -21.53 -18.30
N VAL A 416 -10.20 -22.64 -18.78
CA VAL A 416 -9.33 -23.51 -17.99
C VAL A 416 -7.86 -23.24 -18.34
N LEU A 417 -7.08 -22.85 -17.34
CA LEU A 417 -5.63 -22.65 -17.47
C LEU A 417 -4.87 -23.74 -16.73
N SER A 418 -3.80 -24.26 -17.37
CA SER A 418 -2.74 -25.02 -16.71
C SER A 418 -1.60 -24.07 -16.39
N LEU A 419 -1.22 -24.01 -15.10
CA LEU A 419 -0.18 -23.15 -14.55
C LEU A 419 1.00 -24.00 -14.07
N LYS A 420 2.18 -23.76 -14.65
CA LYS A 420 3.42 -24.46 -14.31
C LYS A 420 4.46 -23.46 -13.78
N PRO A 421 4.68 -23.37 -12.47
CA PRO A 421 5.70 -22.49 -11.91
C PRO A 421 7.10 -22.99 -12.29
N GLY A 422 7.92 -22.08 -12.82
CA GLY A 422 9.37 -22.23 -12.99
C GLY A 422 10.13 -21.59 -11.83
N SER A 423 11.42 -21.27 -12.05
CA SER A 423 12.25 -20.64 -11.02
C SER A 423 11.98 -19.14 -10.82
N VAL A 424 11.57 -18.44 -11.87
CA VAL A 424 11.33 -16.97 -11.88
C VAL A 424 10.09 -16.55 -12.66
N ASP A 425 9.38 -17.50 -13.26
CA ASP A 425 8.26 -17.26 -14.16
C ASP A 425 7.21 -18.37 -14.04
N ILE A 426 5.97 -18.10 -14.43
CA ILE A 426 4.88 -19.08 -14.46
C ILE A 426 4.49 -19.28 -15.92
N ASN A 427 4.74 -20.47 -16.45
CA ASN A 427 4.25 -20.84 -17.77
C ASN A 427 2.77 -21.22 -17.66
N TYR A 428 1.92 -20.53 -18.40
CA TYR A 428 0.50 -20.86 -18.45
C TYR A 428 0.00 -21.07 -19.86
N ARG A 429 -0.99 -21.96 -20.00
CA ARG A 429 -1.66 -22.23 -21.28
C ARG A 429 -3.12 -22.60 -21.05
N GLU A 430 -3.98 -22.20 -21.99
CA GLU A 430 -5.35 -22.68 -22.06
C GLU A 430 -5.35 -24.17 -22.42
N ILE A 431 -6.15 -24.95 -21.70
CA ILE A 431 -6.36 -26.38 -21.96
C ILE A 431 -7.85 -26.67 -22.12
N ALA A 432 -8.19 -27.74 -22.82
CA ALA A 432 -9.57 -28.17 -22.97
C ALA A 432 -10.10 -28.78 -21.65
N GLU A 433 -11.40 -28.63 -21.36
CA GLU A 433 -12.00 -29.11 -20.09
C GLU A 433 -11.81 -30.62 -19.86
N ASN A 434 -11.73 -31.41 -20.93
CA ASN A 434 -11.47 -32.85 -20.87
C ASN A 434 -10.05 -33.19 -20.41
N GLU A 435 -9.07 -32.32 -20.63
CA GLU A 435 -7.69 -32.51 -20.17
C GLU A 435 -7.57 -32.31 -18.65
N LEU A 436 -8.40 -31.47 -18.05
CA LEU A 436 -8.44 -31.23 -16.60
C LEU A 436 -8.79 -32.51 -15.81
N VAL A 437 -9.59 -33.39 -16.41
CA VAL A 437 -9.94 -34.70 -15.84
C VAL A 437 -8.78 -35.69 -15.97
N SER A 438 -7.98 -35.60 -17.04
CA SER A 438 -6.83 -36.48 -17.28
C SER A 438 -5.56 -36.08 -16.54
N SER A 439 -5.45 -34.81 -16.11
CA SER A 439 -4.35 -34.28 -15.31
C SER A 439 -4.63 -34.30 -13.81
N SER A 440 -5.77 -34.86 -13.39
CA SER A 440 -5.92 -35.27 -12.01
C SER A 440 -4.80 -36.28 -11.75
N PRO A 441 -3.89 -36.07 -10.78
CA PRO A 441 -2.99 -37.15 -10.38
C PRO A 441 -3.89 -38.33 -10.06
N ASP A 442 -3.52 -39.54 -10.51
CA ASP A 442 -4.20 -40.78 -10.18
C ASP A 442 -4.63 -40.71 -8.71
N THR A 443 -5.92 -40.46 -8.49
CA THR A 443 -6.60 -40.76 -7.24
C THR A 443 -6.83 -42.26 -7.26
N ALA A 444 -5.72 -43.01 -7.37
CA ALA A 444 -5.60 -44.39 -6.93
C ALA A 444 -5.58 -44.37 -5.39
N ASP A 445 -6.66 -43.82 -4.83
CA ASP A 445 -7.28 -44.14 -3.56
C ASP A 445 -8.32 -43.06 -3.31
N GLY A 446 -9.59 -43.46 -3.32
CA GLY A 446 -10.68 -42.71 -2.69
C GLY A 446 -10.54 -42.67 -1.17
N GLN A 447 -9.33 -42.40 -0.68
CA GLN A 447 -9.11 -41.99 0.69
C GLN A 447 -9.56 -40.53 0.77
N SER A 448 -10.79 -40.33 1.26
CA SER A 448 -11.15 -39.10 1.95
C SER A 448 -9.94 -38.59 2.72
N ALA A 449 -9.56 -37.32 2.53
CA ALA A 449 -8.54 -36.67 3.36
C ALA A 449 -8.77 -37.12 4.83
N PRO A 450 -7.73 -37.60 5.52
CA PRO A 450 -7.89 -38.21 6.84
C PRO A 450 -8.72 -37.26 7.69
N SER A 451 -9.81 -37.77 8.27
CA SER A 451 -10.66 -36.96 9.14
C SER A 451 -9.83 -36.55 10.36
N LEU A 452 -9.30 -35.33 10.33
CA LEU A 452 -8.66 -34.73 11.49
C LEU A 452 -9.69 -34.71 12.61
N SER A 453 -9.35 -35.30 13.75
CA SER A 453 -10.23 -35.36 14.91
C SER A 453 -9.57 -34.63 16.07
N LEU A 454 -10.23 -33.60 16.58
CA LEU A 454 -9.82 -32.90 17.79
C LEU A 454 -10.36 -33.61 19.02
N ALA A 455 -9.46 -33.98 19.94
CA ALA A 455 -9.87 -34.40 21.27
C ALA A 455 -10.13 -33.15 22.12
N LYS A 456 -11.34 -33.07 22.70
CA LYS A 456 -11.69 -32.01 23.64
C LYS A 456 -10.79 -32.08 24.87
N LYS A 457 -10.05 -31.00 25.13
CA LYS A 457 -9.18 -30.88 26.31
C LYS A 457 -10.02 -30.51 27.54
N GLN A 458 -9.57 -30.92 28.73
CA GLN A 458 -10.29 -30.69 29.98
C GLN A 458 -9.54 -29.73 30.89
N PHE A 459 -10.28 -29.03 31.75
CA PHE A 459 -9.67 -28.21 32.80
C PHE A 459 -9.06 -29.10 33.88
N LEU A 460 -7.76 -28.93 34.13
CA LEU A 460 -7.00 -29.73 35.10
C LEU A 460 -6.86 -29.07 36.47
N GLY A 461 -7.76 -28.13 36.81
CA GLY A 461 -7.85 -27.54 38.15
C GLY A 461 -6.87 -26.39 38.45
N LYS A 462 -6.20 -25.84 37.43
CA LYS A 462 -5.29 -24.69 37.55
C LYS A 462 -5.62 -23.64 36.51
N TYR A 463 -5.79 -22.39 36.91
CA TYR A 463 -6.05 -21.27 36.01
C TYR A 463 -4.80 -20.70 35.35
N ALA A 464 -3.63 -20.93 35.93
CA ALA A 464 -2.36 -20.47 35.37
C ALA A 464 -1.23 -21.45 35.69
N ILE A 465 -0.31 -21.62 34.74
CA ILE A 465 0.84 -22.52 34.86
C ILE A 465 2.12 -21.86 34.33
N SER A 466 3.26 -22.26 34.88
CA SER A 466 4.59 -21.82 34.43
C SER A 466 5.14 -22.73 33.32
N ALA A 467 6.16 -22.27 32.60
CA ALA A 467 6.72 -22.96 31.43
C ALA A 467 7.24 -24.39 31.71
N ASP A 468 7.70 -24.67 32.95
CA ASP A 468 8.11 -26.01 33.39
C ASP A 468 6.94 -27.00 33.53
N GLU A 469 5.71 -26.50 33.62
CA GLU A 469 4.50 -27.31 33.73
C GLU A 469 3.82 -27.58 32.37
N PHE A 470 4.34 -27.01 31.28
CA PHE A 470 3.75 -27.12 29.94
C PHE A 470 3.78 -28.56 29.41
N SER A 471 2.63 -29.04 28.93
CA SER A 471 2.46 -30.37 28.34
C SER A 471 1.34 -30.34 27.30
N ASP A 472 1.27 -31.36 26.43
CA ASP A 472 0.24 -31.43 25.37
C ASP A 472 -1.19 -31.49 25.93
N GLU A 473 -1.35 -31.97 27.16
CA GLU A 473 -2.65 -32.01 27.85
C GLU A 473 -3.09 -30.63 28.35
N LYS A 474 -2.15 -29.70 28.58
CA LYS A 474 -2.39 -28.43 29.25
C LYS A 474 -2.36 -27.22 28.30
N VAL A 475 -1.50 -27.23 27.30
CA VAL A 475 -1.26 -26.09 26.40
C VAL A 475 -1.02 -26.57 24.97
N GLY A 476 -1.14 -25.66 24.01
CA GLY A 476 -0.92 -25.93 22.60
C GLY A 476 0.56 -26.04 22.23
N ALA A 477 0.81 -26.17 20.93
CA ALA A 477 2.16 -26.40 20.41
C ALA A 477 3.07 -25.19 20.56
N LYS A 478 2.57 -23.95 20.46
CA LYS A 478 3.39 -22.73 20.57
C LYS A 478 4.06 -22.64 21.94
N SER A 479 3.28 -22.82 23.01
CA SER A 479 3.82 -22.82 24.39
C SER A 479 4.87 -23.92 24.57
N ARG A 480 4.59 -25.13 24.09
CA ARG A 480 5.52 -26.27 24.21
C ARG A 480 6.83 -26.05 23.47
N ASN A 481 6.76 -25.50 22.26
CA ASN A 481 7.94 -25.23 21.44
C ASN A 481 8.83 -24.16 22.08
N ILE A 482 8.23 -23.11 22.66
CA ILE A 482 8.96 -22.09 23.42
C ILE A 482 9.60 -22.66 24.69
N ALA A 483 8.88 -23.48 25.45
CA ALA A 483 9.45 -24.15 26.61
C ALA A 483 10.59 -25.11 26.25
N TYR A 484 10.50 -25.79 25.10
CA TYR A 484 11.56 -26.68 24.62
C TYR A 484 12.86 -25.93 24.27
N LEU A 485 12.75 -24.75 23.67
CA LEU A 485 13.91 -23.91 23.33
C LEU A 485 14.63 -23.37 24.56
N ASN A 486 13.90 -23.13 25.65
CA ASN A 486 14.44 -22.50 26.85
C ASN A 486 15.59 -23.34 27.45
N GLY A 487 16.77 -22.74 27.56
CA GLY A 487 17.99 -23.41 28.03
C GLY A 487 18.67 -24.35 27.03
N LYS A 488 18.16 -24.49 25.80
CA LYS A 488 18.77 -25.31 24.72
C LYS A 488 19.33 -24.49 23.56
N VAL A 489 18.83 -23.27 23.36
CA VAL A 489 19.36 -22.36 22.34
C VAL A 489 20.77 -21.86 22.71
N PRO A 490 21.59 -21.45 21.72
CA PRO A 490 22.90 -20.86 21.98
C PRO A 490 22.83 -19.63 22.88
N SER A 491 23.91 -19.32 23.60
CA SER A 491 23.94 -18.25 24.61
C SER A 491 23.69 -16.83 24.09
N TRP A 492 23.82 -16.61 22.78
CA TRP A 492 23.51 -15.33 22.12
C TRP A 492 22.03 -15.21 21.69
N VAL A 493 21.25 -16.27 21.81
CA VAL A 493 19.81 -16.30 21.53
C VAL A 493 19.06 -16.35 22.85
N SER A 494 18.09 -15.46 23.00
CA SER A 494 17.20 -15.42 24.16
C SER A 494 15.80 -15.88 23.79
N VAL A 495 15.06 -16.38 24.77
CA VAL A 495 13.64 -16.72 24.64
C VAL A 495 12.89 -15.91 25.69
N PRO A 496 11.86 -15.12 25.33
CA PRO A 496 11.14 -14.32 26.32
C PRO A 496 10.41 -15.20 27.33
N THR A 497 10.43 -14.74 28.59
CA THR A 497 9.74 -15.39 29.70
C THR A 497 8.25 -15.53 29.42
N SER A 498 7.68 -16.67 29.79
CA SER A 498 6.28 -16.99 29.55
C SER A 498 5.61 -17.77 30.69
N VAL A 499 4.31 -17.54 30.82
CA VAL A 499 3.34 -18.35 31.58
C VAL A 499 2.13 -18.63 30.69
N ALA A 500 1.22 -19.51 31.08
CA ALA A 500 0.04 -19.78 30.28
C ALA A 500 -1.23 -19.95 31.12
N LEU A 501 -2.37 -19.59 30.53
CA LEU A 501 -3.68 -20.04 30.95
C LEU A 501 -3.97 -21.35 30.19
N PRO A 502 -4.02 -22.52 30.87
CA PRO A 502 -4.12 -23.81 30.20
C PRO A 502 -5.51 -24.06 29.59
N PHE A 503 -5.63 -25.11 28.80
CA PHE A 503 -6.91 -25.58 28.26
C PHE A 503 -7.97 -25.76 29.35
N GLY A 504 -9.23 -25.47 29.00
CA GLY A 504 -10.37 -25.54 29.93
C GLY A 504 -10.54 -24.29 30.80
N THR A 505 -9.56 -23.37 30.81
CA THR A 505 -9.64 -22.14 31.61
C THR A 505 -10.79 -21.23 31.14
N PHE A 506 -10.95 -21.07 29.83
CA PHE A 506 -12.04 -20.30 29.25
C PHE A 506 -13.41 -20.88 29.65
N GLU A 507 -13.60 -22.19 29.46
CA GLU A 507 -14.86 -22.88 29.77
C GLU A 507 -15.20 -22.80 31.26
N THR A 508 -14.18 -22.88 32.11
CA THR A 508 -14.33 -22.77 33.56
C THR A 508 -14.72 -21.34 33.96
N ALA A 509 -14.05 -20.32 33.37
CA ALA A 509 -14.39 -18.92 33.59
C ALA A 509 -15.80 -18.58 33.11
N LEU A 510 -16.23 -19.11 31.97
CA LEU A 510 -17.58 -18.94 31.43
C LEU A 510 -18.66 -19.57 32.32
N SER A 511 -18.32 -20.68 32.98
CA SER A 511 -19.23 -21.40 33.88
C SER A 511 -19.36 -20.75 35.27
N ASP A 512 -18.55 -19.73 35.58
CA ASP A 512 -18.64 -18.99 36.84
C ASP A 512 -20.01 -18.30 36.98
N ASN A 513 -20.52 -18.22 38.21
CA ASN A 513 -21.83 -17.62 38.47
C ASN A 513 -21.93 -16.15 38.02
N THR A 514 -20.82 -15.42 38.00
CA THR A 514 -20.75 -14.03 37.53
C THR A 514 -20.98 -13.90 36.01
N ASN A 515 -20.76 -14.97 35.25
CA ASN A 515 -20.80 -14.99 33.78
C ASN A 515 -22.04 -15.66 33.18
N LYS A 516 -23.06 -15.98 34.00
CA LYS A 516 -24.29 -16.67 33.55
C LYS A 516 -24.97 -16.03 32.35
N GLU A 517 -25.06 -14.70 32.32
CA GLU A 517 -25.69 -13.98 31.20
C GLU A 517 -24.88 -14.12 29.90
N VAL A 518 -23.55 -14.04 30.00
CA VAL A 518 -22.64 -14.22 28.86
C VAL A 518 -22.76 -15.65 28.32
N ALA A 519 -22.76 -16.65 29.21
CA ALA A 519 -22.92 -18.06 28.84
C ALA A 519 -24.25 -18.35 28.14
N GLN A 520 -25.37 -17.80 28.64
CA GLN A 520 -26.68 -17.95 28.01
C GLN A 520 -26.74 -17.32 26.61
N LYS A 521 -26.21 -16.10 26.46
CA LYS A 521 -26.16 -15.42 25.16
C LYS A 521 -25.26 -16.17 24.17
N LEU A 522 -24.11 -16.66 24.62
CA LEU A 522 -23.19 -17.44 23.80
C LEU A 522 -23.87 -18.72 23.29
N GLN A 523 -24.63 -19.42 24.14
CA GLN A 523 -25.35 -20.62 23.73
C GLN A 523 -26.37 -20.32 22.61
N ILE A 524 -27.18 -19.28 22.78
CA ILE A 524 -28.17 -18.86 21.76
C ILE A 524 -27.49 -18.55 20.43
N LEU A 525 -26.39 -17.81 20.45
CA LEU A 525 -25.66 -17.44 19.24
C LEU A 525 -24.96 -18.64 18.60
N THR A 526 -24.45 -19.58 19.41
CA THR A 526 -23.86 -20.83 18.91
C THR A 526 -24.93 -21.71 18.24
N ASP A 527 -26.14 -21.74 18.77
CA ASP A 527 -27.27 -22.47 18.16
C ASP A 527 -27.68 -21.86 16.81
N LYS A 528 -27.65 -20.52 16.67
CA LYS A 528 -27.84 -19.83 15.38
C LYS A 528 -26.71 -20.13 14.39
N LEU A 529 -25.46 -20.13 14.87
CA LEU A 529 -24.30 -20.45 14.04
C LEU A 529 -24.39 -21.88 13.50
N ASN A 530 -24.82 -22.84 14.32
CA ASN A 530 -25.08 -24.22 13.91
C ASN A 530 -26.23 -24.36 12.90
N GLN A 531 -27.13 -23.37 12.81
CA GLN A 531 -28.19 -23.29 11.79
C GLN A 531 -27.71 -22.61 10.49
N GLY A 532 -26.45 -22.19 10.41
CA GLY A 532 -25.86 -21.57 9.23
C GLY A 532 -25.91 -20.03 9.21
N GLU A 533 -26.29 -19.37 10.31
CA GLU A 533 -26.29 -17.91 10.43
C GLU A 533 -24.88 -17.37 10.77
N PHE A 534 -24.00 -17.23 9.77
CA PHE A 534 -22.60 -16.80 10.00
C PHE A 534 -22.46 -15.38 10.56
N GLY A 535 -23.47 -14.52 10.42
CA GLY A 535 -23.51 -13.20 11.08
C GLY A 535 -23.38 -13.27 12.61
N ALA A 536 -23.73 -14.43 13.21
CA ALA A 536 -23.57 -14.67 14.64
C ALA A 536 -22.10 -14.65 15.11
N LEU A 537 -21.12 -14.90 14.23
CA LEU A 537 -19.69 -14.91 14.60
C LEU A 537 -19.25 -13.58 15.21
N ASN A 538 -19.63 -12.46 14.60
CA ASN A 538 -19.30 -11.14 15.11
C ASN A 538 -20.00 -10.84 16.45
N GLU A 539 -21.27 -11.24 16.57
CA GLU A 539 -22.03 -11.10 17.82
C GLU A 539 -21.42 -11.91 18.96
N ILE A 540 -20.97 -13.15 18.69
CA ILE A 540 -20.30 -14.02 19.67
C ILE A 540 -19.07 -13.32 20.22
N ARG A 541 -18.19 -12.82 19.33
CA ARG A 541 -16.97 -12.12 19.75
C ARG A 541 -17.28 -10.93 20.66
N ASN A 542 -18.29 -10.11 20.31
CA ASN A 542 -18.70 -8.97 21.12
C ASN A 542 -19.30 -9.38 22.47
N VAL A 543 -20.08 -10.46 22.53
CA VAL A 543 -20.63 -11.00 23.79
C VAL A 543 -19.51 -11.42 24.74
N LEU A 544 -18.49 -12.11 24.24
CA LEU A 544 -17.35 -12.59 25.03
C LEU A 544 -16.51 -11.47 25.65
N LEU A 545 -16.51 -10.27 25.06
CA LEU A 545 -15.83 -9.10 25.65
C LEU A 545 -16.47 -8.64 26.97
N ASN A 546 -17.68 -9.11 27.31
CA ASN A 546 -18.34 -8.81 28.59
C ASN A 546 -18.02 -9.83 29.70
N LEU A 547 -17.13 -10.80 29.46
CA LEU A 547 -16.74 -11.79 30.46
C LEU A 547 -16.05 -11.11 31.65
N THR A 548 -16.42 -11.51 32.86
CA THR A 548 -15.80 -11.08 34.12
C THR A 548 -14.75 -12.10 34.55
N ALA A 549 -13.59 -11.63 35.00
CA ALA A 549 -12.52 -12.52 35.46
C ALA A 549 -12.87 -13.17 36.81
N PRO A 550 -12.85 -14.51 36.93
CA PRO A 550 -12.98 -15.17 38.23
C PRO A 550 -11.84 -14.77 39.17
N THR A 551 -12.14 -14.49 40.45
CA THR A 551 -11.15 -14.01 41.43
C THR A 551 -9.97 -14.97 41.60
N ASP A 552 -10.25 -16.28 41.58
CA ASP A 552 -9.22 -17.33 41.71
C ASP A 552 -8.27 -17.34 40.50
N LEU A 553 -8.78 -17.08 39.29
CA LEU A 553 -7.97 -16.95 38.08
C LEU A 553 -7.00 -15.79 38.20
N VAL A 554 -7.49 -14.62 38.62
CA VAL A 554 -6.66 -13.41 38.78
C VAL A 554 -5.54 -13.67 39.79
N LYS A 555 -5.86 -14.29 40.92
CA LYS A 555 -4.89 -14.61 41.97
C LYS A 555 -3.81 -15.58 41.49
N GLU A 556 -4.20 -16.69 40.87
CA GLU A 556 -3.25 -17.71 40.41
C GLU A 556 -2.36 -17.18 39.27
N LEU A 557 -2.93 -16.42 38.34
CA LEU A 557 -2.17 -15.78 37.27
C LEU A 557 -1.14 -14.79 37.83
N LYS A 558 -1.52 -13.98 38.82
CA LYS A 558 -0.59 -13.07 39.52
C LYS A 558 0.57 -13.83 40.15
N GLU A 559 0.27 -14.88 40.92
CA GLU A 559 1.28 -15.69 41.60
C GLU A 559 2.26 -16.32 40.60
N LYS A 560 1.76 -16.85 39.47
CA LYS A 560 2.60 -17.47 38.43
C LYS A 560 3.44 -16.46 37.68
N MET A 561 2.88 -15.32 37.27
CA MET A 561 3.64 -14.26 36.60
C MET A 561 4.77 -13.74 37.49
N GLN A 562 4.47 -13.39 38.74
CA GLN A 562 5.48 -12.89 39.68
C GLN A 562 6.53 -13.96 40.02
N GLY A 563 6.11 -15.22 40.17
CA GLY A 563 7.01 -16.35 40.40
C GLY A 563 7.98 -16.62 39.24
N SER A 564 7.57 -16.31 38.01
CA SER A 564 8.42 -16.36 36.81
C SER A 564 9.18 -15.04 36.53
N ALA A 565 9.16 -14.10 37.47
CA ALA A 565 9.77 -12.76 37.32
C ALA A 565 9.17 -11.91 36.19
N MET A 566 7.94 -12.18 35.78
CA MET A 566 7.17 -11.35 34.84
C MET A 566 6.44 -10.23 35.59
N PRO A 567 6.26 -9.04 34.98
CA PRO A 567 5.49 -7.96 35.56
C PRO A 567 4.00 -8.34 35.65
N TRP A 568 3.36 -8.07 36.79
CA TRP A 568 1.92 -8.20 36.96
C TRP A 568 1.22 -6.89 36.58
N PRO A 569 0.36 -6.84 35.54
CA PRO A 569 -0.28 -5.61 35.09
C PRO A 569 -1.08 -4.88 36.17
N GLY A 570 -1.71 -5.63 37.08
CA GLY A 570 -2.52 -5.02 38.14
C GLY A 570 -1.72 -4.30 39.23
N ASP A 571 -0.38 -4.45 39.28
CA ASP A 571 0.46 -3.66 40.19
C ASP A 571 0.54 -2.19 39.73
N GLU A 572 0.23 -1.90 38.45
CA GLU A 572 0.12 -0.54 37.89
C GLU A 572 -1.29 0.08 38.02
N GLY A 573 -2.26 -0.67 38.57
CA GLY A 573 -3.63 -0.22 38.82
C GLY A 573 -4.72 -1.04 38.11
N GLU A 574 -5.96 -0.84 38.52
CA GLU A 574 -7.13 -1.59 38.03
C GLU A 574 -7.32 -1.46 36.50
N GLN A 575 -7.12 -0.25 35.96
CA GLN A 575 -7.23 -0.01 34.52
C GLN A 575 -6.23 -0.84 33.70
N ARG A 576 -5.03 -1.09 34.22
CA ARG A 576 -3.99 -1.88 33.53
C ARG A 576 -4.32 -3.37 33.56
N TRP A 577 -4.88 -3.85 34.67
CA TRP A 577 -5.45 -5.18 34.72
C TRP A 577 -6.61 -5.34 33.71
N GLU A 578 -7.53 -4.37 33.61
CA GLU A 578 -8.63 -4.42 32.65
C GLU A 578 -8.14 -4.48 31.19
N GLN A 579 -7.02 -3.82 30.86
CA GLN A 579 -6.39 -3.95 29.55
C GLN A 579 -5.88 -5.38 29.29
N ALA A 580 -5.17 -5.97 30.26
CA ALA A 580 -4.70 -7.36 30.17
C ALA A 580 -5.87 -8.35 30.04
N TRP A 581 -6.92 -8.16 30.84
CA TRP A 581 -8.12 -8.97 30.78
C TRP A 581 -8.86 -8.82 29.44
N MET A 582 -8.93 -7.61 28.90
CA MET A 582 -9.47 -7.38 27.56
C MET A 582 -8.67 -8.12 26.48
N ALA A 583 -7.34 -8.16 26.57
CA ALA A 583 -6.51 -8.92 25.65
C ALA A 583 -6.78 -10.43 25.74
N ILE A 584 -6.88 -11.00 26.95
CA ILE A 584 -7.24 -12.42 27.15
C ILE A 584 -8.61 -12.73 26.52
N LYS A 585 -9.62 -11.87 26.76
CA LYS A 585 -10.96 -12.03 26.17
C LYS A 585 -10.93 -11.99 24.65
N LYS A 586 -10.12 -11.11 24.04
CA LYS A 586 -9.94 -11.04 22.59
C LYS A 586 -9.28 -12.31 22.04
N VAL A 587 -8.27 -12.86 22.71
CA VAL A 587 -7.66 -14.15 22.32
C VAL A 587 -8.68 -15.28 22.36
N TRP A 588 -9.50 -15.38 23.42
CA TRP A 588 -10.56 -16.38 23.46
C TRP A 588 -11.63 -16.14 22.39
N ALA A 589 -12.02 -14.89 22.15
CA ALA A 589 -12.97 -14.53 21.12
C ALA A 589 -12.47 -14.84 19.71
N SER A 590 -11.15 -14.81 19.47
CA SER A 590 -10.55 -15.13 18.18
C SER A 590 -10.85 -16.56 17.69
N LYS A 591 -11.25 -17.45 18.60
CA LYS A 591 -11.83 -18.76 18.25
C LYS A 591 -12.96 -18.62 17.22
N TRP A 592 -13.76 -17.56 17.30
CA TRP A 592 -14.88 -17.27 16.39
C TRP A 592 -14.55 -16.22 15.33
N ASN A 593 -13.26 -16.00 15.01
CA ASN A 593 -12.92 -15.25 13.80
C ASN A 593 -13.45 -15.99 12.57
N GLU A 594 -13.91 -15.24 11.57
CA GLU A 594 -14.44 -15.82 10.32
C GLU A 594 -13.43 -16.77 9.68
N ARG A 595 -12.18 -16.32 9.54
CA ARG A 595 -11.07 -17.14 9.02
C ARG A 595 -10.86 -18.43 9.82
N ALA A 596 -10.85 -18.36 11.16
CA ALA A 596 -10.69 -19.54 12.01
C ALA A 596 -11.86 -20.51 11.87
N TYR A 597 -13.08 -19.99 11.88
CA TYR A 597 -14.29 -20.80 11.77
C TYR A 597 -14.39 -21.51 10.41
N PHE A 598 -14.21 -20.79 9.30
CA PHE A 598 -14.25 -21.37 7.96
C PHE A 598 -13.11 -22.38 7.75
N SER A 599 -11.90 -22.08 8.23
CA SER A 599 -10.77 -23.02 8.16
C SER A 599 -11.06 -24.33 8.89
N THR A 600 -11.63 -24.29 10.10
CA THR A 600 -12.03 -25.52 10.82
C THR A 600 -13.10 -26.33 10.07
N ARG A 601 -14.05 -25.63 9.42
CA ARG A 601 -15.12 -26.29 8.66
C ARG A 601 -14.59 -26.99 7.40
N LYS A 602 -13.63 -26.39 6.70
CA LYS A 602 -12.95 -26.95 5.51
C LYS A 602 -12.36 -28.33 5.80
N VAL A 603 -11.66 -28.47 6.92
CA VAL A 603 -11.07 -29.75 7.35
C VAL A 603 -12.00 -30.61 8.21
N LYS A 604 -13.29 -30.23 8.31
CA LYS A 604 -14.33 -30.92 9.08
C LYS A 604 -13.98 -31.13 10.56
N LEU A 605 -13.22 -30.20 11.13
CA LEU A 605 -12.94 -30.14 12.55
C LEU A 605 -14.18 -29.71 13.31
N ASP A 606 -14.51 -30.45 14.37
CA ASP A 606 -15.58 -30.06 15.28
C ASP A 606 -15.13 -28.85 16.12
N HIS A 607 -15.70 -27.69 15.79
CA HIS A 607 -15.46 -26.43 16.47
C HIS A 607 -15.75 -26.49 17.99
N ALA A 608 -16.62 -27.40 18.43
CA ALA A 608 -16.91 -27.60 19.85
C ALA A 608 -15.75 -28.27 20.63
N ASN A 609 -14.87 -29.00 19.93
CA ASN A 609 -13.70 -29.67 20.52
C ASN A 609 -12.41 -28.82 20.44
N LEU A 610 -12.47 -27.69 19.76
CA LEU A 610 -11.40 -26.69 19.74
C LEU A 610 -11.34 -25.99 21.11
N CYS A 611 -10.23 -26.16 21.81
CA CYS A 611 -9.94 -25.55 23.10
C CYS A 611 -8.80 -24.54 22.92
N MET A 612 -8.96 -23.35 23.50
CA MET A 612 -7.98 -22.27 23.44
C MET A 612 -7.22 -22.19 24.77
N SER A 613 -5.91 -22.43 24.75
CA SER A 613 -5.02 -21.98 25.82
C SER A 613 -4.46 -20.60 25.44
N VAL A 614 -3.96 -19.86 26.42
CA VAL A 614 -3.41 -18.51 26.19
C VAL A 614 -1.99 -18.45 26.73
N LEU A 615 -1.03 -18.27 25.84
CA LEU A 615 0.36 -18.04 26.18
C LEU A 615 0.55 -16.57 26.52
N VAL A 616 0.97 -16.28 27.74
CA VAL A 616 1.31 -14.94 28.21
C VAL A 616 2.81 -14.78 28.11
N GLN A 617 3.28 -13.81 27.33
CA GLN A 617 4.70 -13.63 27.07
C GLN A 617 5.09 -12.15 27.15
N GLU A 618 6.30 -11.87 27.63
CA GLU A 618 6.82 -10.50 27.58
C GLU A 618 7.03 -10.03 26.15
N VAL A 619 6.62 -8.80 25.86
CA VAL A 619 6.90 -8.15 24.57
C VAL A 619 8.30 -7.55 24.60
N VAL A 620 9.11 -7.94 23.62
CA VAL A 620 10.40 -7.30 23.37
C VAL A 620 10.16 -6.12 22.43
N SER A 621 10.51 -4.91 22.87
CA SER A 621 10.44 -3.68 22.07
C SER A 621 11.48 -3.72 20.94
N ALA A 622 11.14 -4.43 19.87
CA ALA A 622 12.01 -4.78 18.76
C ALA A 622 12.49 -3.56 17.97
N ASP A 623 13.78 -3.57 17.59
CA ASP A 623 14.29 -2.66 16.56
C ASP A 623 13.97 -3.24 15.18
N TYR A 624 14.11 -4.57 15.05
CA TYR A 624 13.71 -5.34 13.88
C TYR A 624 13.01 -6.63 14.29
N ALA A 625 12.11 -7.12 13.46
CA ALA A 625 11.52 -8.45 13.57
C ALA A 625 11.83 -9.27 12.33
N PHE A 626 11.88 -10.59 12.46
CA PHE A 626 12.20 -11.49 11.37
C PHE A 626 11.38 -12.77 11.41
N VAL A 627 11.20 -13.37 10.23
CA VAL A 627 10.70 -14.73 10.06
C VAL A 627 11.72 -15.52 9.24
N ILE A 628 11.99 -16.76 9.63
CA ILE A 628 12.98 -17.65 8.99
C ILE A 628 12.27 -18.93 8.57
N HIS A 629 12.47 -19.34 7.32
CA HIS A 629 12.27 -20.72 6.87
C HIS A 629 13.64 -21.36 6.64
N THR A 630 13.93 -22.45 7.35
CA THR A 630 15.25 -23.08 7.29
C THR A 630 15.44 -23.96 6.06
N THR A 631 14.39 -24.23 5.29
CA THR A 631 14.46 -24.69 3.91
C THR A 631 13.87 -23.61 3.01
N ASN A 632 14.53 -23.29 1.89
CA ASN A 632 14.05 -22.21 1.02
C ASN A 632 12.63 -22.51 0.50
N PRO A 633 11.61 -21.70 0.85
CA PRO A 633 10.21 -22.02 0.56
C PRO A 633 9.83 -21.81 -0.91
N SER A 634 10.65 -21.09 -1.68
CA SER A 634 10.42 -20.84 -3.11
C SER A 634 11.14 -21.85 -4.00
N SER A 635 12.36 -22.27 -3.65
CA SER A 635 13.13 -23.24 -4.44
C SER A 635 13.03 -24.69 -3.95
N GLY A 636 12.65 -24.89 -2.68
CA GLY A 636 12.69 -26.20 -2.02
C GLY A 636 14.08 -26.60 -1.51
N GLU A 637 15.11 -25.77 -1.67
CA GLU A 637 16.47 -26.16 -1.33
C GLU A 637 16.73 -26.16 0.18
N SER A 638 16.90 -27.36 0.72
CA SER A 638 17.15 -27.60 2.15
C SER A 638 18.54 -27.17 2.62
N SER A 639 19.43 -26.78 1.71
CA SER A 639 20.74 -26.22 2.03
C SER A 639 20.72 -24.70 2.23
N GLU A 640 19.57 -24.07 1.97
CA GLU A 640 19.39 -22.62 2.01
C GLU A 640 18.38 -22.23 3.09
N ILE A 641 18.75 -21.21 3.86
CA ILE A 641 17.87 -20.51 4.80
C ILE A 641 17.33 -19.28 4.07
N TYR A 642 16.02 -19.11 4.08
CA TYR A 642 15.34 -17.91 3.60
C TYR A 642 14.78 -17.14 4.79
N ALA A 643 14.97 -15.83 4.82
CA ALA A 643 14.43 -15.01 5.89
C ALA A 643 13.99 -13.62 5.40
N GLU A 644 12.98 -13.10 6.07
CA GLU A 644 12.43 -11.76 5.86
C GLU A 644 12.57 -10.95 7.16
N VAL A 645 12.92 -9.67 7.02
CA VAL A 645 13.19 -8.76 8.14
C VAL A 645 12.43 -7.46 7.94
N VAL A 646 11.74 -7.00 8.99
CA VAL A 646 11.02 -5.72 9.05
C VAL A 646 11.52 -4.88 10.21
N LYS A 647 11.29 -3.56 10.15
CA LYS A 647 11.62 -2.63 11.23
C LYS A 647 10.45 -2.53 12.20
N GLY A 648 10.71 -2.62 13.50
CA GLY A 648 9.69 -2.71 14.53
C GLY A 648 9.15 -4.13 14.73
N LEU A 649 7.86 -4.26 15.05
CA LEU A 649 7.20 -5.53 15.36
C LEU A 649 6.92 -6.38 14.12
N GLY A 650 6.96 -7.70 14.32
CA GLY A 650 6.75 -8.70 13.28
C GLY A 650 5.35 -8.73 12.69
N GLU A 651 4.36 -8.09 13.33
CA GLU A 651 2.98 -8.03 12.84
C GLU A 651 2.90 -7.40 11.43
N THR A 652 3.76 -6.41 11.13
CA THR A 652 3.85 -5.81 9.79
C THR A 652 4.33 -6.77 8.70
N LEU A 653 5.01 -7.85 9.07
CA LEU A 653 5.45 -8.92 8.18
C LEU A 653 4.38 -10.02 8.09
N VAL A 654 3.96 -10.56 9.23
CA VAL A 654 3.05 -11.72 9.23
C VAL A 654 1.63 -11.36 8.78
N GLY A 655 1.16 -10.15 9.10
CA GLY A 655 -0.14 -9.61 8.68
C GLY A 655 -0.14 -8.96 7.30
N ALA A 656 0.93 -9.13 6.50
CA ALA A 656 1.06 -8.66 5.12
C ALA A 656 0.74 -7.17 4.91
N TYR A 657 1.26 -6.28 5.78
CA TYR A 657 1.13 -4.83 5.57
C TYR A 657 1.67 -4.42 4.18
N PRO A 658 1.10 -3.40 3.53
CA PRO A 658 1.55 -2.99 2.19
C PRO A 658 3.04 -2.71 2.10
N GLY A 659 3.64 -3.16 0.99
CA GLY A 659 5.09 -3.10 0.78
C GLY A 659 5.80 -4.35 1.29
N ARG A 660 7.08 -4.46 0.96
CA ARG A 660 7.85 -5.69 1.15
C ARG A 660 8.82 -5.57 2.30
N ALA A 661 9.04 -6.67 3.00
CA ALA A 661 10.14 -6.82 3.93
C ALA A 661 11.49 -6.91 3.21
N MET A 662 12.55 -6.72 3.98
CA MET A 662 13.90 -7.02 3.50
C MET A 662 14.05 -8.54 3.46
N SER A 663 14.35 -9.11 2.29
CA SER A 663 14.52 -10.55 2.14
C SER A 663 15.98 -10.91 1.83
N PHE A 664 16.41 -12.05 2.36
CA PHE A 664 17.73 -12.59 2.07
C PHE A 664 17.74 -14.13 2.10
N VAL A 665 18.74 -14.69 1.43
CA VAL A 665 19.05 -16.12 1.47
C VAL A 665 20.46 -16.31 2.02
N CYS A 666 20.66 -17.39 2.78
CA CYS A 666 21.98 -17.75 3.30
C CYS A 666 22.17 -19.26 3.20
N LYS A 667 23.36 -19.70 2.74
CA LYS A 667 23.66 -21.13 2.68
C LYS A 667 24.10 -21.64 4.04
N LYS A 668 23.63 -22.82 4.42
CA LYS A 668 23.95 -23.44 5.71
C LYS A 668 25.44 -23.76 5.88
N ASP A 669 26.16 -23.97 4.77
CA ASP A 669 27.60 -24.19 4.75
C ASP A 669 28.43 -22.89 4.84
N ASN A 670 27.80 -21.71 4.73
CA ASN A 670 28.45 -20.41 4.78
C ASN A 670 27.52 -19.33 5.36
N LEU A 671 27.23 -19.47 6.66
CA LEU A 671 26.30 -18.60 7.41
C LEU A 671 26.78 -17.15 7.57
N ASP A 672 28.01 -16.84 7.16
CA ASP A 672 28.64 -15.52 7.28
C ASP A 672 28.48 -14.69 6.00
N SER A 673 27.85 -15.25 4.96
CA SER A 673 27.68 -14.61 3.65
C SER A 673 26.21 -14.58 3.20
N PRO A 674 25.33 -13.86 3.93
CA PRO A 674 23.95 -13.67 3.52
C PRO A 674 23.87 -12.87 2.23
N LYS A 675 23.03 -13.31 1.29
CA LYS A 675 22.75 -12.63 0.03
C LYS A 675 21.38 -11.95 0.12
N VAL A 676 21.39 -10.62 0.08
CA VAL A 676 20.16 -9.82 0.00
C VAL A 676 19.46 -10.08 -1.34
N LEU A 677 18.16 -10.32 -1.28
CA LEU A 677 17.27 -10.55 -2.42
C LEU A 677 16.33 -9.36 -2.67
N GLY A 678 16.04 -8.58 -1.63
CA GLY A 678 15.23 -7.37 -1.75
C GLY A 678 15.41 -6.44 -0.56
N TYR A 679 15.41 -5.14 -0.84
CA TYR A 679 15.33 -4.09 0.17
C TYR A 679 13.88 -3.85 0.59
N PRO A 680 13.64 -3.35 1.81
CA PRO A 680 12.29 -3.15 2.33
C PRO A 680 11.63 -1.90 1.72
N SER A 681 10.32 -1.97 1.52
CA SER A 681 9.50 -0.88 0.95
C SER A 681 8.27 -0.53 1.78
N LYS A 682 8.06 -1.18 2.94
CA LYS A 682 6.92 -0.90 3.82
C LYS A 682 6.97 0.55 4.34
N PRO A 683 5.91 1.35 4.16
CA PRO A 683 5.89 2.73 4.63
C PRO A 683 5.71 2.83 6.14
N ILE A 684 5.02 1.86 6.75
CA ILE A 684 4.64 1.85 8.18
C ILE A 684 5.36 0.71 8.93
N GLY A 685 5.87 1.03 10.12
CA GLY A 685 6.33 0.08 11.11
C GLY A 685 5.51 0.19 12.39
N LEU A 686 5.38 -0.92 13.12
CA LEU A 686 4.68 -0.95 14.40
C LEU A 686 5.68 -1.01 15.54
N PHE A 687 5.50 -0.16 16.55
CA PHE A 687 6.35 -0.11 17.73
C PHE A 687 5.50 -0.19 18.99
N ILE A 688 6.06 -0.80 20.03
CA ILE A 688 5.38 -0.91 21.32
C ILE A 688 6.38 -0.76 22.44
N LYS A 689 5.97 -0.03 23.48
CA LYS A 689 6.72 0.04 24.74
C LYS A 689 6.77 -1.35 25.40
N LYS A 690 7.62 -1.49 26.42
CA LYS A 690 7.68 -2.72 27.21
C LYS A 690 6.28 -3.08 27.72
N SER A 691 5.79 -4.26 27.33
CA SER A 691 4.42 -4.72 27.57
C SER A 691 4.38 -6.23 27.66
N VAL A 692 3.17 -6.80 27.72
CA VAL A 692 2.87 -8.22 27.71
C VAL A 692 1.93 -8.51 26.55
N ILE A 693 2.14 -9.64 25.86
CA ILE A 693 1.29 -10.12 24.78
C ILE A 693 0.65 -11.44 25.18
N PHE A 694 -0.63 -11.57 24.84
CA PHE A 694 -1.43 -12.76 25.03
C PHE A 694 -1.58 -13.43 23.68
N ARG A 695 -0.96 -14.59 23.51
CA ARG A 695 -0.94 -15.33 22.24
C ARG A 695 -1.93 -16.47 22.29
N SER A 696 -2.64 -16.67 21.18
CA SER A 696 -3.40 -17.89 20.92
C SER A 696 -2.48 -19.11 20.94
N ASP A 697 -2.97 -20.19 21.54
CA ASP A 697 -2.26 -21.48 21.61
C ASP A 697 -3.29 -22.62 21.68
N SER A 698 -4.08 -22.77 20.62
CA SER A 698 -5.16 -23.76 20.56
C SER A 698 -4.65 -25.19 20.30
N ASN A 699 -5.49 -26.18 20.61
CA ASN A 699 -5.24 -27.59 20.24
C ASN A 699 -5.41 -27.87 18.73
N GLY A 700 -5.77 -26.85 17.93
CA GLY A 700 -5.99 -26.97 16.49
C GLY A 700 -4.96 -26.27 15.61
N GLU A 701 -4.02 -25.48 16.14
CA GLU A 701 -3.16 -24.61 15.30
C GLU A 701 -2.09 -25.32 14.47
N ASP A 702 -1.46 -26.34 15.01
CA ASP A 702 -0.32 -27.03 14.36
C ASP A 702 -0.61 -28.53 14.19
N LEU A 703 -1.81 -28.85 13.68
CA LEU A 703 -2.18 -30.23 13.34
C LEU A 703 -1.54 -30.64 12.01
N GLU A 704 -1.09 -31.89 11.92
CA GLU A 704 -0.50 -32.43 10.68
C GLU A 704 -1.52 -32.38 9.53
N GLY A 705 -1.20 -31.63 8.47
CA GLY A 705 -2.11 -31.41 7.33
C GLY A 705 -3.15 -30.29 7.51
N TYR A 706 -3.05 -29.48 8.59
CA TYR A 706 -3.88 -28.29 8.79
C TYR A 706 -3.04 -27.09 9.25
N ALA A 707 -3.13 -25.99 8.51
CA ALA A 707 -2.34 -24.80 8.77
C ALA A 707 -3.12 -23.79 9.62
N GLY A 708 -2.84 -23.73 10.91
CA GLY A 708 -3.43 -22.73 11.80
C GLY A 708 -2.75 -21.36 11.80
N ALA A 709 -1.75 -21.14 10.95
CA ALA A 709 -0.97 -19.90 10.91
C ALA A 709 -1.87 -18.67 10.72
N GLY A 710 -1.83 -17.75 11.69
CA GLY A 710 -2.61 -16.51 11.68
C GLY A 710 -4.13 -16.67 11.91
N LEU A 711 -4.66 -17.88 12.14
CA LEU A 711 -6.11 -18.04 12.29
C LEU A 711 -6.66 -17.37 13.56
N TYR A 712 -5.90 -17.45 14.65
CA TYR A 712 -6.29 -16.95 15.96
C TYR A 712 -5.38 -15.81 16.38
N ASP A 713 -5.93 -14.84 17.11
CA ASP A 713 -5.27 -13.57 17.38
C ASP A 713 -4.22 -13.70 18.48
N SER A 714 -3.10 -12.98 18.31
CA SER A 714 -2.19 -12.62 19.40
C SER A 714 -2.39 -11.15 19.70
N VAL A 715 -2.70 -10.83 20.96
CA VAL A 715 -3.17 -9.50 21.35
C VAL A 715 -2.23 -8.89 22.38
N PRO A 716 -1.46 -7.84 22.04
CA PRO A 716 -0.70 -7.11 23.03
C PRO A 716 -1.62 -6.33 23.97
N MET A 717 -1.18 -6.18 25.21
CA MET A 717 -1.91 -5.41 26.22
C MET A 717 -1.94 -3.91 25.89
N ASP A 718 -0.81 -3.37 25.46
CA ASP A 718 -0.67 -1.99 25.04
C ASP A 718 -0.87 -1.87 23.52
N LYS A 719 -1.47 -0.75 23.09
CA LYS A 719 -1.64 -0.45 21.67
C LYS A 719 -0.28 -0.16 21.02
N GLU A 720 -0.12 -0.67 19.82
CA GLU A 720 1.00 -0.38 18.93
C GLU A 720 0.92 1.07 18.41
N GLU A 721 2.08 1.68 18.28
CA GLU A 721 2.28 2.97 17.61
C GLU A 721 2.69 2.71 16.17
N GLU A 722 1.91 3.25 15.23
CA GLU A 722 2.26 3.28 13.80
C GLU A 722 3.23 4.42 13.54
N VAL A 723 4.37 4.10 12.92
CA VAL A 723 5.42 5.06 12.61
C VAL A 723 5.75 4.98 11.13
N VAL A 724 5.79 6.13 10.45
CA VAL A 724 6.27 6.23 9.07
C VAL A 724 7.79 6.02 9.06
N LEU A 725 8.25 5.04 8.29
CA LEU A 725 9.63 4.55 8.40
C LEU A 725 10.60 5.32 7.51
N ASP A 726 11.65 5.92 8.08
CA ASP A 726 12.80 6.39 7.29
C ASP A 726 13.87 5.29 7.17
N TYR A 727 13.94 4.64 6.00
CA TYR A 727 14.98 3.65 5.71
C TYR A 727 16.32 4.27 5.34
N THR A 728 16.36 5.56 4.98
CA THR A 728 17.60 6.23 4.55
C THR A 728 18.56 6.50 5.70
N ASN A 729 18.07 6.42 6.93
CA ASN A 729 18.86 6.53 8.15
C ASN A 729 18.97 5.20 8.91
N ASP A 730 18.48 4.11 8.33
CA ASP A 730 18.44 2.81 8.99
C ASP A 730 19.78 2.05 8.81
N PRO A 731 20.49 1.67 9.89
CA PRO A 731 21.75 0.94 9.80
C PRO A 731 21.66 -0.40 9.07
N LEU A 732 20.50 -1.10 9.12
CA LEU A 732 20.30 -2.34 8.37
C LEU A 732 20.40 -2.11 6.85
N ILE A 733 20.13 -0.88 6.42
CA ILE A 733 20.09 -0.48 5.01
C ILE A 733 21.38 0.22 4.60
N THR A 734 21.87 1.17 5.42
CA THR A 734 22.99 2.04 5.06
C THR A 734 24.36 1.50 5.48
N ASP A 735 24.43 0.63 6.50
CA ASP A 735 25.70 0.04 6.97
C ASP A 735 25.80 -1.44 6.57
N CYS A 736 26.69 -1.71 5.61
CA CYS A 736 26.93 -3.07 5.11
C CYS A 736 27.49 -4.02 6.18
N SER A 737 28.34 -3.53 7.09
CA SER A 737 28.93 -4.35 8.14
C SER A 737 27.88 -4.72 9.19
N PHE A 738 27.09 -3.73 9.63
CA PHE A 738 25.98 -3.97 10.54
C PHE A 738 24.95 -4.93 9.92
N ARG A 739 24.54 -4.68 8.67
CA ARG A 739 23.63 -5.55 7.93
C ARG A 739 24.13 -6.99 7.89
N ASN A 740 25.34 -7.23 7.41
CA ASN A 740 25.88 -8.59 7.30
C ASN A 740 25.93 -9.28 8.67
N THR A 741 26.26 -8.55 9.73
CA THR A 741 26.29 -9.09 11.10
C THR A 741 24.90 -9.54 11.55
N ILE A 742 23.89 -8.68 11.39
CA ILE A 742 22.51 -8.99 11.80
C ILE A 742 21.94 -10.16 10.98
N LEU A 743 22.05 -10.12 9.66
CA LEU A 743 21.53 -11.17 8.79
C LEU A 743 22.22 -12.52 9.04
N SER A 744 23.54 -12.52 9.27
CA SER A 744 24.28 -13.74 9.63
C SER A 744 23.84 -14.28 10.98
N ASN A 745 23.61 -13.41 11.98
CA ASN A 745 23.11 -13.85 13.29
C ASN A 745 21.71 -14.48 13.15
N ILE A 746 20.82 -13.91 12.35
CA ILE A 746 19.49 -14.47 12.06
C ILE A 746 19.65 -15.85 11.41
N ALA A 747 20.49 -15.99 10.38
CA ALA A 747 20.73 -17.27 9.71
C ALA A 747 21.31 -18.33 10.67
N ARG A 748 22.29 -17.97 11.52
CA ARG A 748 22.85 -18.87 12.54
C ARG A 748 21.81 -19.31 13.56
N THR A 749 20.90 -18.43 13.96
CA THR A 749 19.77 -18.79 14.83
C THR A 749 18.85 -19.80 14.15
N GLY A 750 18.52 -19.59 12.88
CA GLY A 750 17.71 -20.53 12.10
C GLY A 750 18.35 -21.92 12.02
N HIS A 751 19.63 -21.99 11.65
CA HIS A 751 20.36 -23.25 11.56
C HIS A 751 20.45 -23.98 12.90
N ALA A 752 20.78 -23.28 13.98
CA ALA A 752 20.90 -23.88 15.31
C ALA A 752 19.57 -24.45 15.81
N ILE A 753 18.44 -23.79 15.52
CA ILE A 753 17.12 -24.27 15.92
C ILE A 753 16.70 -25.48 15.09
N GLU A 754 16.97 -25.48 13.78
CA GLU A 754 16.75 -26.65 12.94
C GLU A 754 17.54 -27.87 13.44
N GLU A 755 18.81 -27.71 13.83
CA GLU A 755 19.61 -28.80 14.41
C GLU A 755 19.01 -29.33 15.72
N LEU A 756 18.44 -28.46 16.56
CA LEU A 756 17.80 -28.83 17.82
C LEU A 756 16.51 -29.64 17.65
N TYR A 757 15.77 -29.40 16.57
CA TYR A 757 14.51 -30.11 16.26
C TYR A 757 14.71 -31.28 15.30
N GLY A 758 15.79 -31.28 14.51
CA GLY A 758 16.08 -32.33 13.51
C GLY A 758 15.20 -32.27 12.27
N SER A 759 14.44 -31.18 12.07
CA SER A 759 13.58 -30.96 10.91
C SER A 759 13.51 -29.47 10.55
N PRO A 760 13.18 -29.12 9.29
CA PRO A 760 13.01 -27.74 8.88
C PRO A 760 12.04 -26.96 9.77
N GLN A 761 12.33 -25.69 10.03
CA GLN A 761 11.58 -24.85 10.97
C GLN A 761 11.13 -23.54 10.34
N ASP A 762 9.94 -23.10 10.75
CA ASP A 762 9.41 -21.75 10.61
C ASP A 762 9.56 -21.02 11.96
N ILE A 763 10.42 -20.00 12.00
CA ILE A 763 10.87 -19.35 13.23
C ILE A 763 10.55 -17.87 13.15
N GLU A 764 9.85 -17.37 14.16
CA GLU A 764 9.62 -15.94 14.35
C GLU A 764 10.51 -15.41 15.47
N GLY A 765 11.14 -14.26 15.24
CA GLY A 765 12.01 -13.64 16.22
C GLY A 765 12.17 -12.15 16.05
N VAL A 766 12.88 -11.54 16.99
CA VAL A 766 13.16 -10.11 16.99
C VAL A 766 14.62 -9.83 17.33
N VAL A 767 15.09 -8.69 16.85
CA VAL A 767 16.39 -8.11 17.16
C VAL A 767 16.16 -6.89 18.04
N LYS A 768 16.83 -6.88 19.20
CA LYS A 768 16.88 -5.71 20.08
C LYS A 768 18.32 -5.47 20.53
N ASP A 769 18.86 -4.28 20.22
CA ASP A 769 20.22 -3.87 20.55
C ASP A 769 21.26 -4.90 20.05
N GLY A 770 21.03 -5.43 18.85
CA GLY A 770 21.86 -6.48 18.21
C GLY A 770 21.70 -7.89 18.78
N LYS A 771 20.89 -8.10 19.83
CA LYS A 771 20.61 -9.41 20.41
C LYS A 771 19.36 -10.04 19.77
N ILE A 772 19.40 -11.35 19.60
CA ILE A 772 18.29 -12.12 19.02
C ILE A 772 17.40 -12.70 20.11
N TYR A 773 16.10 -12.53 19.94
CA TYR A 773 15.06 -13.17 20.74
C TYR A 773 14.18 -14.00 19.83
N VAL A 774 13.97 -15.27 20.17
CA VAL A 774 13.06 -16.15 19.44
C VAL A 774 11.72 -16.15 20.16
N VAL A 775 10.67 -15.74 19.46
CA VAL A 775 9.34 -15.55 20.03
C VAL A 775 8.38 -16.68 19.65
N GLN A 776 8.66 -17.42 18.57
CA GLN A 776 7.91 -18.60 18.15
C GLN A 776 8.78 -19.52 17.28
N THR A 777 8.50 -20.81 17.31
CA THR A 777 9.02 -21.77 16.33
C THR A 777 7.98 -22.86 16.11
N ARG A 778 7.91 -23.37 14.87
CA ARG A 778 7.10 -24.53 14.50
C ARG A 778 7.77 -25.29 13.34
N PRO A 779 7.45 -26.56 13.13
CA PRO A 779 7.90 -27.28 11.94
C PRO A 779 7.49 -26.54 10.66
N GLN A 780 8.42 -26.41 9.73
CA GLN A 780 8.13 -25.95 8.37
C GLN A 780 7.51 -27.13 7.60
N MET A 781 6.33 -26.90 7.02
CA MET A 781 5.53 -27.92 6.32
C MET A 781 5.82 -28.00 4.83
#